data_AF-A0A2E8Y5D7-F1
#
_entry.id   AF-A0A2E8Y5D7-F1
#
_cell.length_a   1.000
_cell.length_b   1.000
_cell.length_c   1.000
_cell.angle_alpha   90.00
_cell.angle_beta   90.00
_cell.angle_gamma   90.00
#
_symmetry.space_group_name_H-M   'P 1'
#
loop_
_entity.id
_entity.type
_entity.pdbx_description
1 polymer ?
#
loop_
_entity_poly.entity_id
_entity_poly.type
_entity_poly.pdbx_seq_one_letter_code
_entity_poly.pdbx_strand_id
1 'polypeptide(L)'
;TECHDHKYDPFTSRDFYSLGAFFADLEETPVGPQKYTPLPTAAQQVEVDELKKQIPTLESALNTQTPALDAALAKWEASQVQWTVLEPSAAVAANGTTLAIRDDRSILASGHLPDVDTYTVTLNAAPTGMRAFRIEVLPDDSLPKKGPGRAANGNFVITEVIVQADGKPVPLRNATASFEQTLANQNNPYKKWSAASAIDGDARGASFGWAVLPKVGAAQRLVFEAAEAINAAGELTVILKQAHGTQHTLGRFRIFATAHTGEVTVDSASPPKNIADILAVPLAKRSDDQKKTVAAHFRSFTPELADKRRELADLKARIKQLEKAFPTSLISVRLAKPRTVRILPRGNWQDESGPVVQPDIPARLGAAGRESRASRSDLADWVVSRDNPLTARVMVNRLWAMCFGRGLATPLDDFGAQGTPPTHPELLDWLAADFMDHGWDIKRTLKLLVTSGAYRQASVTDAAVMAADPQNKWLARQGRWRLDAEMVRDNALAVSGLLAKPIGGASVKPYQPAGYWKHLNFPKRKWSHDNGASQYRRGLYTFWCRTFLHPSMLAFDAPTREGCVAERTRSNIPQQALVLLNDPTYVEAARVFAERILQQGGDTDAERLDWAFQRALARGPSVAERDILLRLAKERSDYFAEDTEASRAAATAGEWPAAPALKPEQVAAWASVARTILNLYETTSRF
;
A
#
# COMPACT_ATOMS: atom_id res chain seq x y z
N THR A 1 27.33 -10.03 -30.68
CA THR A 1 27.96 -11.35 -30.46
C THR A 1 27.00 -12.51 -30.58
N GLU A 2 25.69 -12.29 -30.66
CA GLU A 2 24.73 -13.41 -30.80
C GLU A 2 24.85 -14.15 -32.14
N CYS A 3 25.28 -13.45 -33.20
CA CYS A 3 25.32 -14.02 -34.55
C CYS A 3 26.72 -14.46 -35.03
N HIS A 4 27.77 -14.12 -34.29
CA HIS A 4 29.17 -14.36 -34.68
C HIS A 4 30.09 -14.33 -33.45
N ASP A 5 31.29 -14.90 -33.59
CA ASP A 5 32.34 -14.80 -32.58
C ASP A 5 32.69 -13.33 -32.28
N HIS A 6 33.14 -13.06 -31.06
CA HIS A 6 33.49 -11.70 -30.66
C HIS A 6 34.59 -11.15 -31.57
N LYS A 7 34.45 -9.88 -31.97
CA LYS A 7 35.25 -9.29 -33.05
C LYS A 7 36.71 -9.04 -32.66
N TYR A 8 36.97 -8.76 -31.38
CA TYR A 8 38.28 -8.35 -30.88
C TYR A 8 38.83 -9.33 -29.86
N ASP A 9 38.06 -9.63 -28.83
CA ASP A 9 38.40 -10.64 -27.82
C ASP A 9 38.19 -12.08 -28.30
N PRO A 10 38.97 -13.04 -27.76
CA PRO A 10 38.93 -14.46 -28.12
C PRO A 10 37.73 -15.20 -27.49
N PHE A 11 36.53 -14.64 -27.59
CA PHE A 11 35.29 -15.24 -27.14
C PHE A 11 34.44 -15.68 -28.33
N THR A 12 34.09 -16.95 -28.36
CA THR A 12 33.28 -17.53 -29.43
C THR A 12 31.79 -17.34 -29.18
N SER A 13 30.99 -17.47 -30.23
CA SER A 13 29.53 -17.62 -30.15
C SER A 13 29.12 -18.78 -29.23
N ARG A 14 29.87 -19.90 -29.25
CA ARG A 14 29.67 -21.00 -28.31
C ARG A 14 29.84 -20.56 -26.86
N ASP A 15 30.87 -19.79 -26.54
CA ASP A 15 31.08 -19.26 -25.18
C ASP A 15 29.90 -18.40 -24.72
N PHE A 16 29.39 -17.55 -25.60
CA PHE A 16 28.23 -16.70 -25.32
C PHE A 16 26.98 -17.53 -24.95
N TYR A 17 26.62 -18.51 -25.79
CA TYR A 17 25.44 -19.35 -25.54
C TYR A 17 25.64 -20.29 -24.34
N SER A 18 26.86 -20.82 -24.13
CA SER A 18 27.17 -21.70 -23.00
C SER A 18 27.10 -20.92 -21.68
N LEU A 19 27.62 -19.69 -21.63
CA LEU A 19 27.48 -18.83 -20.45
C LEU A 19 26.00 -18.49 -20.19
N GLY A 20 25.22 -18.20 -21.24
CA GLY A 20 23.79 -17.99 -21.13
C GLY A 20 23.03 -19.20 -20.59
N ALA A 21 23.50 -20.42 -20.85
CA ALA A 21 22.84 -21.64 -20.40
C ALA A 21 22.81 -21.82 -18.88
N PHE A 22 23.68 -21.15 -18.11
CA PHE A 22 23.57 -21.10 -16.64
C PHE A 22 22.20 -20.56 -16.17
N PHE A 23 21.59 -19.66 -16.95
CA PHE A 23 20.33 -18.98 -16.61
C PHE A 23 19.10 -19.59 -17.31
N ALA A 24 19.28 -20.68 -18.05
CA ALA A 24 18.19 -21.34 -18.78
C ALA A 24 17.19 -22.06 -17.86
N ASP A 25 17.46 -22.12 -16.56
CA ASP A 25 16.57 -22.71 -15.55
C ASP A 25 15.80 -21.68 -14.72
N LEU A 26 15.76 -20.40 -15.12
CA LEU A 26 15.00 -19.36 -14.43
C LEU A 26 13.50 -19.40 -14.75
N GLU A 27 12.68 -19.56 -13.71
CA GLU A 27 11.24 -19.33 -13.74
C GLU A 27 10.95 -17.86 -13.43
N GLU A 28 10.97 -17.02 -14.47
CA GLU A 28 10.65 -15.60 -14.38
C GLU A 28 9.66 -15.21 -15.45
N THR A 29 8.78 -14.24 -15.13
CA THR A 29 7.88 -13.63 -16.10
C THR A 29 8.66 -12.61 -16.92
N PRO A 30 8.81 -12.72 -18.25
CA PRO A 30 9.67 -11.81 -19.02
C PRO A 30 9.21 -10.35 -19.00
N VAL A 31 7.89 -10.12 -18.99
CA VAL A 31 7.28 -8.79 -18.98
C VAL A 31 6.06 -8.81 -18.08
N GLY A 32 5.97 -7.84 -17.15
CA GLY A 32 4.80 -7.65 -16.29
C GLY A 32 5.13 -7.60 -14.80
N PRO A 33 4.10 -7.58 -13.94
CA PRO A 33 4.29 -7.56 -12.50
C PRO A 33 4.98 -8.85 -12.04
N GLN A 34 6.06 -8.68 -11.28
CA GLN A 34 6.78 -9.79 -10.67
C GLN A 34 6.21 -10.11 -9.29
N LYS A 35 6.25 -11.39 -8.90
CA LYS A 35 5.85 -11.82 -7.56
C LYS A 35 6.98 -11.53 -6.57
N TYR A 36 6.73 -10.61 -5.64
CA TYR A 36 7.62 -10.36 -4.52
C TYR A 36 7.39 -11.43 -3.45
N THR A 37 8.48 -12.03 -3.00
CA THR A 37 8.47 -13.05 -1.95
C THR A 37 8.78 -12.39 -0.60
N PRO A 38 7.95 -12.58 0.43
CA PRO A 38 8.27 -12.16 1.79
C PRO A 38 9.52 -12.83 2.33
N LEU A 39 10.36 -12.07 3.02
CA LEU A 39 11.61 -12.49 3.62
C LEU A 39 11.62 -12.14 5.13
N PRO A 40 10.77 -12.77 5.95
CA PRO A 40 10.78 -12.52 7.39
C PRO A 40 12.11 -12.91 8.00
N THR A 41 12.48 -12.24 9.10
CA THR A 41 13.52 -12.76 9.98
C THR A 41 13.06 -14.05 10.65
N ALA A 42 13.99 -14.87 11.14
CA ALA A 42 13.64 -16.10 11.87
C ALA A 42 12.68 -15.81 13.05
N ALA A 43 12.91 -14.71 13.78
CA ALA A 43 12.03 -14.29 14.88
C ALA A 43 10.62 -13.91 14.40
N GLN A 44 10.51 -13.16 13.30
CA GLN A 44 9.24 -12.79 12.70
C GLN A 44 8.44 -14.01 12.21
N GLN A 45 9.14 -14.98 11.63
CA GLN A 45 8.52 -16.22 11.15
C GLN A 45 7.97 -17.05 12.31
N VAL A 46 8.76 -17.21 13.39
CA VAL A 46 8.33 -17.90 14.61
C VAL A 46 7.10 -17.23 15.23
N GLU A 47 7.08 -15.89 15.34
CA GLU A 47 5.91 -15.16 15.88
C GLU A 47 4.64 -15.48 15.09
N VAL A 48 4.70 -15.40 13.74
CA VAL A 48 3.55 -15.68 12.89
C VAL A 48 3.12 -17.15 12.97
N ASP A 49 4.07 -18.08 13.03
CA ASP A 49 3.77 -19.51 13.10
C ASP A 49 3.11 -19.88 14.43
N GLU A 50 3.55 -19.30 15.55
CA GLU A 50 2.90 -19.49 16.86
C GLU A 50 1.46 -18.94 16.88
N LEU A 51 1.22 -17.79 16.24
CA LEU A 51 -0.14 -17.25 16.10
C LEU A 51 -1.01 -18.15 15.22
N LYS A 52 -0.46 -18.68 14.12
CA LYS A 52 -1.19 -19.60 13.22
C LYS A 52 -1.59 -20.90 13.89
N LYS A 53 -0.81 -21.41 14.85
CA LYS A 53 -1.16 -22.61 15.64
C LYS A 53 -2.44 -22.45 16.47
N GLN A 54 -2.84 -21.22 16.79
CA GLN A 54 -4.05 -20.96 17.57
C GLN A 54 -5.32 -20.99 16.71
N ILE A 55 -5.21 -20.78 15.39
CA ILE A 55 -6.35 -20.72 14.47
C ILE A 55 -7.19 -22.02 14.49
N PRO A 56 -6.61 -23.22 14.32
CA PRO A 56 -7.40 -24.45 14.31
C PRO A 56 -8.18 -24.68 15.61
N THR A 57 -7.61 -24.28 16.75
CA THR A 57 -8.27 -24.39 18.06
C THR A 57 -9.50 -23.49 18.15
N LEU A 58 -9.39 -22.22 17.72
CA LEU A 58 -10.51 -21.28 17.69
C LEU A 58 -11.57 -21.69 16.68
N GLU A 59 -11.17 -22.14 15.49
CA GLU A 59 -12.09 -22.63 14.46
C GLU A 59 -12.82 -23.90 14.91
N SER A 60 -12.13 -24.82 15.59
CA SER A 60 -12.74 -26.00 16.19
C SER A 60 -13.77 -25.60 17.26
N ALA A 61 -13.43 -24.66 18.15
CA ALA A 61 -14.34 -24.17 19.18
C ALA A 61 -15.59 -23.49 18.60
N LEU A 62 -15.46 -22.76 17.49
CA LEU A 62 -16.60 -22.13 16.79
C LEU A 62 -17.48 -23.13 16.04
N ASN A 63 -16.93 -24.29 15.66
CA ASN A 63 -17.66 -25.32 14.91
C ASN A 63 -18.22 -26.45 15.80
N THR A 64 -17.81 -26.50 17.06
CA THR A 64 -18.26 -27.51 18.03
C THR A 64 -19.62 -27.13 18.61
N GLN A 65 -20.60 -28.01 18.49
CA GLN A 65 -21.89 -27.86 19.15
C GLN A 65 -21.75 -28.21 20.64
N THR A 66 -22.37 -27.42 21.52
CA THR A 66 -22.36 -27.64 22.97
C THR A 66 -23.79 -27.62 23.52
N PRO A 67 -24.04 -28.21 24.70
CA PRO A 67 -25.38 -28.17 25.31
C PRO A 67 -25.92 -26.75 25.52
N ALA A 68 -25.04 -25.77 25.82
CA ALA A 68 -25.41 -24.37 25.91
C ALA A 68 -25.87 -23.79 24.55
N LEU A 69 -25.17 -24.15 23.46
CA LEU A 69 -25.55 -23.77 22.11
C LEU A 69 -26.83 -24.48 21.66
N ASP A 70 -27.09 -25.71 22.08
CA ASP A 70 -28.35 -26.40 21.80
C ASP A 70 -29.53 -25.69 22.47
N ALA A 71 -29.38 -25.28 23.74
CA ALA A 71 -30.41 -24.53 24.45
C ALA A 71 -30.64 -23.14 23.83
N ALA A 72 -29.58 -22.42 23.47
CA ALA A 72 -29.66 -21.12 22.81
C ALA A 72 -30.29 -21.24 21.41
N LEU A 73 -29.93 -22.28 20.65
CA LEU A 73 -30.50 -22.57 19.34
C LEU A 73 -32.00 -22.85 19.45
N ALA A 74 -32.42 -23.70 20.39
CA ALA A 74 -33.84 -23.99 20.61
C ALA A 74 -34.64 -22.73 20.94
N LYS A 75 -34.08 -21.83 21.77
CA LYS A 75 -34.69 -20.53 22.09
C LYS A 75 -34.80 -19.64 20.85
N TRP A 76 -33.76 -19.57 20.03
CA TRP A 76 -33.77 -18.79 18.79
C TRP A 76 -34.74 -19.36 17.75
N GLU A 77 -34.80 -20.69 17.57
CA GLU A 77 -35.77 -21.33 16.68
C GLU A 77 -37.21 -21.05 17.13
N ALA A 78 -37.48 -21.15 18.42
CA ALA A 78 -38.79 -20.85 18.99
C ALA A 78 -39.18 -19.38 18.85
N SER A 79 -38.24 -18.45 18.67
CA SER A 79 -38.52 -17.04 18.41
C SER A 79 -38.69 -16.71 16.91
N GLN A 80 -38.45 -17.67 16.00
CA GLN A 80 -38.64 -17.42 14.57
C GLN A 80 -40.13 -17.45 14.22
N VAL A 81 -40.57 -16.44 13.46
CA VAL A 81 -41.97 -16.35 13.04
C VAL A 81 -42.12 -16.87 11.61
N GLN A 82 -42.91 -17.94 11.47
CA GLN A 82 -43.25 -18.53 10.17
C GLN A 82 -44.48 -17.84 9.61
N TRP A 83 -44.30 -17.07 8.53
CA TRP A 83 -45.36 -16.34 7.84
C TRP A 83 -45.92 -17.18 6.68
N THR A 84 -47.24 -17.39 6.69
CA THR A 84 -47.96 -18.04 5.58
C THR A 84 -48.61 -16.98 4.71
N VAL A 85 -48.34 -16.99 3.40
CA VAL A 85 -49.05 -16.11 2.45
C VAL A 85 -50.50 -16.57 2.34
N LEU A 86 -51.44 -15.66 2.63
CA LEU A 86 -52.87 -15.93 2.47
C LEU A 86 -53.26 -15.79 1.00
N GLU A 87 -54.11 -16.68 0.52
CA GLU A 87 -54.54 -16.72 -0.88
C GLU A 87 -55.86 -15.94 -1.05
N PRO A 88 -55.88 -14.82 -1.79
CA PRO A 88 -57.11 -14.09 -2.07
C PRO A 88 -57.99 -14.86 -3.05
N SER A 89 -59.25 -15.10 -2.68
CA SER A 89 -60.28 -15.64 -3.58
C SER A 89 -61.05 -14.54 -4.30
N ALA A 90 -61.20 -13.38 -3.65
CA ALA A 90 -61.81 -12.19 -4.25
C ALA A 90 -61.19 -10.92 -3.66
N ALA A 91 -61.14 -9.86 -4.46
CA ALA A 91 -60.74 -8.53 -4.02
C ALA A 91 -61.62 -7.50 -4.73
N VAL A 92 -62.34 -6.69 -3.96
CA VAL A 92 -63.25 -5.65 -4.49
C VAL A 92 -62.96 -4.30 -3.83
N ALA A 93 -63.15 -3.23 -4.58
CA ALA A 93 -63.04 -1.86 -4.08
C ALA A 93 -64.41 -1.16 -4.12
N ALA A 94 -64.70 -0.34 -3.12
CA ALA A 94 -65.98 0.33 -3.00
C ALA A 94 -66.16 1.48 -4.02
N ASN A 95 -65.09 2.18 -4.37
CA ASN A 95 -65.15 3.42 -5.16
C ASN A 95 -64.51 3.29 -6.55
N GLY A 96 -64.68 2.14 -7.22
CA GLY A 96 -64.35 1.98 -8.64
C GLY A 96 -62.89 1.63 -8.97
N THR A 97 -62.01 1.48 -7.98
CA THR A 97 -60.67 0.91 -8.22
C THR A 97 -60.77 -0.54 -8.71
N THR A 98 -60.00 -0.91 -9.74
CA THR A 98 -59.87 -2.31 -10.16
C THR A 98 -58.78 -3.01 -9.34
N LEU A 99 -59.11 -4.10 -8.65
CA LEU A 99 -58.16 -4.93 -7.90
C LEU A 99 -57.90 -6.25 -8.62
N ALA A 100 -56.68 -6.44 -9.13
CA ALA A 100 -56.28 -7.67 -9.82
C ALA A 100 -55.42 -8.55 -8.91
N ILE A 101 -55.87 -9.78 -8.65
CA ILE A 101 -55.09 -10.82 -7.96
C ILE A 101 -54.04 -11.37 -8.94
N ARG A 102 -52.78 -11.48 -8.49
CA ARG A 102 -51.62 -11.91 -9.29
C ARG A 102 -51.18 -13.32 -8.89
N ASP A 103 -50.40 -13.97 -9.76
CA ASP A 103 -49.88 -15.35 -9.54
C ASP A 103 -49.05 -15.49 -8.26
N ASP A 104 -48.40 -14.41 -7.82
CA ASP A 104 -47.64 -14.35 -6.57
C ASP A 104 -48.51 -14.05 -5.33
N ARG A 105 -49.84 -14.20 -5.47
CA ARG A 105 -50.88 -13.91 -4.47
C ARG A 105 -50.91 -12.45 -4.00
N SER A 106 -50.21 -11.54 -4.68
CA SER A 106 -50.37 -10.10 -4.44
C SER A 106 -51.59 -9.55 -5.17
N ILE A 107 -52.10 -8.42 -4.69
CA ILE A 107 -53.21 -7.68 -5.30
C ILE A 107 -52.64 -6.38 -5.84
N LEU A 108 -52.87 -6.09 -7.12
CA LEU A 108 -52.50 -4.83 -7.76
C LEU A 108 -53.75 -4.00 -8.08
N ALA A 109 -53.80 -2.81 -7.52
CA ALA A 109 -54.82 -1.81 -7.78
C ALA A 109 -54.48 -0.96 -9.01
N SER A 110 -55.48 -0.77 -9.88
CA SER A 110 -55.38 0.01 -11.13
C SER A 110 -56.72 0.65 -11.50
N GLY A 111 -56.78 1.37 -12.62
CA GLY A 111 -58.01 2.00 -13.09
C GLY A 111 -58.33 3.29 -12.35
N HIS A 112 -59.62 3.53 -12.04
CA HIS A 112 -60.10 4.76 -11.39
C HIS A 112 -59.38 5.01 -10.07
N LEU A 113 -58.97 6.26 -9.83
CA LEU A 113 -58.23 6.69 -8.62
C LEU A 113 -59.12 7.64 -7.81
N PRO A 114 -59.92 7.11 -6.86
CA PRO A 114 -60.78 7.94 -6.03
C PRO A 114 -59.98 8.62 -4.90
N ASP A 115 -60.55 9.70 -4.33
CA ASP A 115 -59.94 10.41 -3.20
C ASP A 115 -59.86 9.55 -1.93
N VAL A 116 -60.83 8.64 -1.76
CA VAL A 116 -60.92 7.63 -0.70
C VAL A 116 -61.40 6.30 -1.29
N ASP A 117 -61.01 5.18 -0.70
CA ASP A 117 -61.51 3.87 -1.10
C ASP A 117 -61.56 2.90 0.08
N THR A 118 -62.28 1.79 -0.08
CA THR A 118 -62.27 0.66 0.85
C THR A 118 -62.04 -0.61 0.04
N TYR A 119 -60.94 -1.30 0.33
CA TYR A 119 -60.63 -2.58 -0.30
C TYR A 119 -61.10 -3.71 0.60
N THR A 120 -61.95 -4.58 0.09
CA THR A 120 -62.40 -5.79 0.77
C THR A 120 -61.75 -6.98 0.08
N VAL A 121 -60.90 -7.69 0.81
CA VAL A 121 -60.18 -8.86 0.33
C VAL A 121 -60.70 -10.08 1.05
N THR A 122 -61.30 -10.98 0.29
CA THR A 122 -61.73 -12.30 0.74
C THR A 122 -60.57 -13.28 0.55
N LEU A 123 -60.22 -14.00 1.61
CA LEU A 123 -59.10 -14.92 1.65
C LEU A 123 -59.60 -16.34 1.86
N ASN A 124 -59.00 -17.30 1.14
CA ASN A 124 -59.19 -18.72 1.38
C ASN A 124 -58.73 -19.07 2.81
N ALA A 125 -59.35 -20.10 3.39
CA ALA A 125 -59.10 -20.52 4.77
C ALA A 125 -57.61 -20.62 5.10
N ALA A 126 -57.23 -19.99 6.19
CA ALA A 126 -55.86 -19.81 6.63
C ALA A 126 -55.52 -20.79 7.79
N PRO A 127 -54.27 -20.87 8.29
CA PRO A 127 -53.89 -21.86 9.29
C PRO A 127 -54.77 -21.80 10.55
N THR A 128 -55.20 -22.94 11.09
CA THR A 128 -55.91 -22.96 12.38
C THR A 128 -55.06 -22.34 13.49
N GLY A 129 -55.64 -21.45 14.29
CA GLY A 129 -54.95 -20.81 15.41
C GLY A 129 -54.15 -19.57 15.03
N MET A 130 -54.48 -18.88 13.92
CA MET A 130 -53.85 -17.60 13.57
C MET A 130 -53.95 -16.58 14.70
N ARG A 131 -52.86 -15.84 14.89
CA ARG A 131 -52.72 -14.84 15.94
C ARG A 131 -52.12 -13.53 15.49
N ALA A 132 -51.40 -13.50 14.38
CA ALA A 132 -50.88 -12.25 13.82
C ALA A 132 -50.95 -12.24 12.29
N PHE A 133 -51.08 -11.04 11.75
CA PHE A 133 -51.18 -10.76 10.34
C PHE A 133 -50.05 -9.83 9.92
N ARG A 134 -49.66 -9.93 8.64
CA ARG A 134 -48.73 -9.01 8.01
C ARG A 134 -49.28 -8.58 6.67
N ILE A 135 -49.46 -7.27 6.50
CA ILE A 135 -49.69 -6.66 5.19
C ILE A 135 -48.33 -6.20 4.67
N GLU A 136 -47.87 -6.83 3.60
CA GLU A 136 -46.68 -6.44 2.86
C GLU A 136 -47.11 -5.58 1.68
N VAL A 137 -46.72 -4.31 1.66
CA VAL A 137 -46.98 -3.39 0.56
C VAL A 137 -45.74 -3.36 -0.35
N LEU A 138 -45.94 -3.48 -1.65
CA LEU A 138 -44.89 -3.80 -2.62
C LEU A 138 -44.72 -2.68 -3.64
N PRO A 139 -43.50 -2.25 -3.96
CA PRO A 139 -43.26 -1.38 -5.12
C PRO A 139 -43.63 -2.11 -6.43
N ASP A 140 -44.16 -1.38 -7.40
CA ASP A 140 -44.45 -1.89 -8.74
C ASP A 140 -44.10 -0.84 -9.79
N ASP A 141 -43.56 -1.27 -10.93
CA ASP A 141 -43.18 -0.37 -12.02
C ASP A 141 -44.38 0.36 -12.63
N SER A 142 -45.60 -0.19 -12.50
CA SER A 142 -46.83 0.46 -12.99
C SER A 142 -47.38 1.53 -12.04
N LEU A 143 -46.82 1.69 -10.84
CA LEU A 143 -47.31 2.62 -9.83
C LEU A 143 -46.46 3.91 -9.77
N PRO A 144 -47.04 5.05 -9.35
CA PRO A 144 -46.29 6.30 -9.22
C PRO A 144 -45.03 6.15 -8.36
N LYS A 145 -43.94 6.79 -8.81
CA LYS A 145 -42.61 6.71 -8.16
C LYS A 145 -42.09 5.29 -7.93
N LYS A 146 -42.62 4.30 -8.66
CA LYS A 146 -42.35 2.87 -8.45
C LYS A 146 -42.60 2.45 -7.01
N GLY A 147 -43.58 3.07 -6.36
CA GLY A 147 -43.89 2.84 -4.95
C GLY A 147 -45.13 1.98 -4.71
N PRO A 148 -45.42 1.65 -3.45
CA PRO A 148 -46.52 0.76 -3.09
C PRO A 148 -47.89 1.43 -3.12
N GLY A 149 -47.96 2.76 -3.22
CA GLY A 149 -49.20 3.53 -3.24
C GLY A 149 -49.51 4.19 -4.59
N ARG A 150 -50.73 4.68 -4.73
CA ARG A 150 -51.28 5.26 -5.96
C ARG A 150 -51.28 6.79 -6.00
N ALA A 151 -50.93 7.46 -4.90
CA ALA A 151 -50.73 8.92 -4.92
C ALA A 151 -49.54 9.29 -5.81
N ALA A 152 -49.50 10.51 -6.35
CA ALA A 152 -48.44 10.96 -7.27
C ALA A 152 -47.00 10.86 -6.70
N ASN A 153 -46.86 10.84 -5.37
CA ASN A 153 -45.60 10.65 -4.65
C ASN A 153 -45.26 9.17 -4.36
N GLY A 154 -46.08 8.21 -4.80
CA GLY A 154 -45.94 6.78 -4.56
C GLY A 154 -46.40 6.30 -3.18
N ASN A 155 -47.00 7.18 -2.37
CA ASN A 155 -47.45 6.89 -1.00
C ASN A 155 -48.92 6.43 -0.96
N PHE A 156 -49.33 5.89 0.19
CA PHE A 156 -50.70 5.52 0.51
C PHE A 156 -50.98 5.83 1.99
N VAL A 157 -52.25 5.80 2.39
CA VAL A 157 -52.65 5.87 3.80
C VAL A 157 -53.71 4.81 4.07
N ILE A 158 -53.36 3.78 4.84
CA ILE A 158 -54.34 2.83 5.39
C ILE A 158 -54.86 3.43 6.70
N THR A 159 -56.09 3.92 6.69
CA THR A 159 -56.71 4.57 7.86
C THR A 159 -57.30 3.55 8.83
N GLU A 160 -57.74 2.38 8.36
CA GLU A 160 -58.25 1.33 9.24
C GLU A 160 -58.09 -0.04 8.58
N VAL A 161 -57.73 -1.04 9.38
CA VAL A 161 -57.67 -2.45 9.01
C VAL A 161 -58.67 -3.20 9.86
N ILE A 162 -59.67 -3.79 9.21
CA ILE A 162 -60.68 -4.62 9.88
C ILE A 162 -60.49 -6.05 9.38
N VAL A 163 -60.31 -6.97 10.31
CA VAL A 163 -60.33 -8.40 10.02
C VAL A 163 -61.66 -8.98 10.48
N GLN A 164 -62.31 -9.76 9.62
CA GLN A 164 -63.52 -10.50 9.93
C GLN A 164 -63.30 -11.98 9.68
N ALA A 165 -63.73 -12.82 10.63
CA ALA A 165 -63.75 -14.27 10.50
C ALA A 165 -65.21 -14.74 10.54
N ASP A 166 -65.67 -15.42 9.49
CA ASP A 166 -67.06 -15.86 9.34
C ASP A 166 -68.08 -14.71 9.55
N GLY A 167 -67.74 -13.52 9.02
CA GLY A 167 -68.55 -12.30 9.12
C GLY A 167 -68.49 -11.59 10.48
N LYS A 168 -67.76 -12.10 11.48
CA LYS A 168 -67.60 -11.46 12.79
C LYS A 168 -66.28 -10.68 12.87
N PRO A 169 -66.27 -9.42 13.35
CA PRO A 169 -65.04 -8.66 13.57
C PRO A 169 -64.09 -9.34 14.56
N VAL A 170 -62.80 -9.36 14.23
CA VAL A 170 -61.72 -9.83 15.09
C VAL A 170 -61.05 -8.61 15.74
N PRO A 171 -61.05 -8.48 17.07
CA PRO A 171 -60.33 -7.40 17.75
C PRO A 171 -58.81 -7.50 17.48
N LEU A 172 -58.19 -6.38 17.13
CA LEU A 172 -56.77 -6.29 16.81
C LEU A 172 -55.99 -5.55 17.91
N ARG A 173 -54.69 -5.84 18.03
CA ARG A 173 -53.76 -5.19 18.98
C ARG A 173 -52.32 -5.19 18.46
N ASN A 174 -51.43 -4.48 19.16
CA ASN A 174 -49.98 -4.54 18.98
C ASN A 174 -49.49 -4.33 17.53
N ALA A 175 -50.03 -3.31 16.86
CA ALA A 175 -49.58 -3.00 15.50
C ALA A 175 -48.18 -2.37 15.48
N THR A 176 -47.31 -2.87 14.61
CA THR A 176 -45.97 -2.37 14.34
C THR A 176 -45.73 -2.31 12.83
N ALA A 177 -44.86 -1.41 12.36
CA ALA A 177 -44.54 -1.31 10.93
C ALA A 177 -43.06 -1.08 10.68
N SER A 178 -42.57 -1.56 9.53
CA SER A 178 -41.16 -1.47 9.14
C SER A 178 -40.70 -0.03 8.93
N PHE A 179 -41.67 0.86 8.72
CA PHE A 179 -41.46 2.30 8.68
C PHE A 179 -42.79 3.00 8.99
N GLU A 180 -42.74 4.10 9.74
CA GLU A 180 -43.87 4.98 10.04
C GLU A 180 -43.48 6.40 9.65
N GLN A 181 -44.26 7.05 8.78
CA GLN A 181 -43.98 8.41 8.35
C GLN A 181 -44.10 9.38 9.53
N THR A 182 -43.02 10.10 9.84
CA THR A 182 -42.93 10.98 11.01
C THR A 182 -43.50 12.38 10.78
N LEU A 183 -43.60 12.83 9.52
CA LEU A 183 -44.23 14.09 9.15
C LEU A 183 -45.75 13.93 9.12
N ALA A 184 -46.39 14.02 10.29
CA ALA A 184 -47.85 14.11 10.43
C ALA A 184 -48.33 15.55 10.59
N ASN A 185 -49.62 15.80 10.34
CA ASN A 185 -50.22 17.09 10.67
C ASN A 185 -50.21 17.32 12.20
N GLN A 186 -50.31 18.58 12.63
CA GLN A 186 -50.21 18.94 14.06
C GLN A 186 -51.34 18.32 14.92
N ASN A 187 -52.44 17.93 14.29
CA ASN A 187 -53.63 17.39 14.97
C ASN A 187 -53.65 15.85 15.04
N ASN A 188 -52.61 15.16 14.54
CA ASN A 188 -52.52 13.71 14.64
C ASN A 188 -52.16 13.31 16.08
N PRO A 189 -53.01 12.53 16.80
CA PRO A 189 -52.79 12.16 18.19
C PRO A 189 -51.53 11.30 18.41
N TYR A 190 -51.07 10.60 17.37
CA TYR A 190 -49.87 9.76 17.39
C TYR A 190 -48.60 10.53 17.00
N LYS A 191 -48.72 11.81 16.57
CA LYS A 191 -47.62 12.66 16.07
C LYS A 191 -46.85 12.08 14.87
N LYS A 192 -47.32 10.98 14.30
CA LYS A 192 -46.79 10.25 13.13
C LYS A 192 -47.92 9.45 12.48
N TRP A 193 -47.72 9.02 11.24
CA TRP A 193 -48.62 8.10 10.53
C TRP A 193 -48.32 6.66 10.96
N SER A 194 -48.85 6.26 12.11
CA SER A 194 -48.44 5.06 12.83
C SER A 194 -49.21 3.80 12.44
N ALA A 195 -48.60 2.65 12.67
CA ALA A 195 -49.24 1.34 12.59
C ALA A 195 -50.43 1.21 13.54
N ALA A 196 -50.31 1.77 14.75
CA ALA A 196 -51.37 1.75 15.75
C ALA A 196 -52.64 2.49 15.30
N SER A 197 -52.48 3.58 14.54
CA SER A 197 -53.59 4.34 13.97
C SER A 197 -54.39 3.58 12.90
N ALA A 198 -53.86 2.46 12.39
CA ALA A 198 -54.54 1.67 11.37
C ALA A 198 -55.36 0.51 11.97
N ILE A 199 -55.42 0.38 13.30
CA ILE A 199 -56.17 -0.68 14.00
C ILE A 199 -56.88 -0.16 15.26
N ASP A 200 -57.05 1.16 15.41
CA ASP A 200 -57.56 1.77 16.64
C ASP A 200 -59.09 1.70 16.78
N GLY A 201 -59.79 1.22 15.75
CA GLY A 201 -61.24 1.09 15.73
C GLY A 201 -61.98 2.39 15.43
N ASP A 202 -61.27 3.48 15.09
CA ASP A 202 -61.86 4.76 14.71
C ASP A 202 -62.28 4.78 13.23
N ALA A 203 -63.20 3.90 12.89
CA ALA A 203 -63.66 3.69 11.52
C ALA A 203 -64.45 4.88 10.91
N ARG A 204 -64.73 5.94 11.70
CA ARG A 204 -65.50 7.15 11.31
C ARG A 204 -64.80 8.48 11.66
N GLY A 205 -63.66 8.46 12.34
CA GLY A 205 -62.93 9.63 12.79
C GLY A 205 -61.52 9.71 12.20
N ALA A 206 -61.14 10.94 11.88
CA ALA A 206 -59.86 11.45 11.35
C ALA A 206 -59.16 10.71 10.18
N SER A 207 -58.63 11.49 9.24
CA SER A 207 -57.87 11.05 8.06
C SER A 207 -56.49 10.46 8.38
N PHE A 208 -56.28 9.90 9.58
CA PHE A 208 -55.02 9.36 10.10
C PHE A 208 -54.94 7.86 9.88
N GLY A 209 -53.72 7.35 9.76
CA GLY A 209 -53.48 5.96 9.42
C GLY A 209 -51.99 5.67 9.28
N TRP A 210 -51.68 4.51 8.73
CA TRP A 210 -50.31 4.11 8.42
C TRP A 210 -49.89 4.58 7.02
N ALA A 211 -48.74 5.25 6.94
CA ALA A 211 -48.14 5.76 5.71
C ALA A 211 -46.61 5.64 5.74
N VAL A 212 -45.97 5.63 4.56
CA VAL A 212 -44.58 5.18 4.44
C VAL A 212 -43.60 6.19 3.83
N LEU A 213 -44.01 7.43 3.53
CA LEU A 213 -43.11 8.42 2.94
C LEU A 213 -41.95 8.78 3.92
N PRO A 214 -40.67 8.85 3.49
CA PRO A 214 -40.19 8.79 2.11
C PRO A 214 -39.81 7.40 1.57
N LYS A 215 -40.11 6.31 2.27
CA LYS A 215 -39.71 4.92 1.94
C LYS A 215 -40.58 4.24 0.87
N VAL A 216 -41.10 5.00 -0.09
CA VAL A 216 -41.96 4.48 -1.16
C VAL A 216 -41.22 3.58 -2.15
N GLY A 217 -39.89 3.61 -2.27
CA GLY A 217 -39.15 2.76 -3.22
C GLY A 217 -38.81 1.34 -2.76
N ALA A 218 -39.35 0.88 -1.62
CA ALA A 218 -39.05 -0.43 -1.05
C ALA A 218 -40.30 -1.05 -0.44
N ALA A 219 -40.33 -2.39 -0.36
CA ALA A 219 -41.40 -3.09 0.31
C ALA A 219 -41.48 -2.70 1.79
N GLN A 220 -42.69 -2.40 2.27
CA GLN A 220 -42.96 -2.10 3.68
C GLN A 220 -43.93 -3.11 4.25
N ARG A 221 -43.93 -3.26 5.58
CA ARG A 221 -44.69 -4.26 6.29
C ARG A 221 -45.42 -3.60 7.45
N LEU A 222 -46.71 -3.89 7.55
CA LEU A 222 -47.54 -3.61 8.72
C LEU A 222 -47.88 -4.97 9.35
N VAL A 223 -47.56 -5.12 10.63
CA VAL A 223 -47.80 -6.33 11.42
C VAL A 223 -48.74 -5.97 12.55
N PHE A 224 -49.73 -6.81 12.81
CA PHE A 224 -50.68 -6.63 13.92
C PHE A 224 -51.19 -7.98 14.40
N GLU A 225 -51.59 -8.05 15.65
CA GLU A 225 -52.04 -9.26 16.31
C GLU A 225 -53.56 -9.27 16.48
N ALA A 226 -54.17 -10.45 16.41
CA ALA A 226 -55.52 -10.66 16.92
C ALA A 226 -55.47 -10.76 18.46
N ALA A 227 -56.47 -10.22 19.13
CA ALA A 227 -56.58 -10.32 20.59
C ALA A 227 -56.70 -11.78 21.07
N GLU A 228 -57.32 -12.64 20.25
CA GLU A 228 -57.54 -14.06 20.50
C GLU A 228 -57.15 -14.90 19.28
N ALA A 229 -56.94 -16.21 19.49
CA ALA A 229 -56.63 -17.12 18.40
C ALA A 229 -57.85 -17.32 17.49
N ILE A 230 -57.66 -17.17 16.18
CA ILE A 230 -58.71 -17.34 15.18
C ILE A 230 -58.71 -18.80 14.72
N ASN A 231 -59.79 -19.51 15.04
CA ASN A 231 -60.00 -20.91 14.68
C ASN A 231 -61.10 -21.08 13.63
N ALA A 232 -61.29 -20.09 12.77
CA ALA A 232 -62.31 -20.13 11.73
C ALA A 232 -61.97 -21.19 10.68
N ALA A 233 -62.92 -22.07 10.38
CA ALA A 233 -62.84 -23.03 9.29
C ALA A 233 -63.40 -22.47 7.97
N GLY A 234 -63.99 -21.25 8.00
CA GLY A 234 -64.63 -20.60 6.86
C GLY A 234 -63.86 -19.39 6.31
N GLU A 235 -64.62 -18.40 5.81
CA GLU A 235 -64.14 -17.28 5.00
C GLU A 235 -63.51 -16.17 5.88
N LEU A 236 -62.27 -15.77 5.55
CA LEU A 236 -61.57 -14.67 6.22
C LEU A 236 -61.60 -13.43 5.32
N THR A 237 -62.07 -12.31 5.86
CA THR A 237 -62.18 -11.05 5.11
C THR A 237 -61.31 -9.98 5.76
N VAL A 238 -60.43 -9.36 4.97
CA VAL A 238 -59.63 -8.20 5.39
C VAL A 238 -60.14 -6.97 4.65
N ILE A 239 -60.57 -5.97 5.41
CA ILE A 239 -61.10 -4.70 4.90
C ILE A 239 -60.09 -3.60 5.21
N LEU A 240 -59.58 -2.95 4.17
CA LEU A 240 -58.61 -1.85 4.25
C LEU A 240 -59.30 -0.55 3.88
N LYS A 241 -59.60 0.28 4.88
CA LYS A 241 -60.16 1.63 4.66
C LYS A 241 -59.04 2.63 4.40
N GLN A 242 -59.29 3.54 3.47
CA GLN A 242 -58.32 4.53 3.00
C GLN A 242 -59.02 5.90 2.90
N ALA A 243 -59.31 6.49 4.05
CA ALA A 243 -60.16 7.68 4.17
C ALA A 243 -59.38 9.01 4.17
N HIS A 244 -58.11 9.03 3.75
CA HIS A 244 -57.27 10.22 3.84
C HIS A 244 -57.73 11.40 2.95
N GLY A 245 -58.40 11.12 1.82
CA GLY A 245 -59.11 12.14 1.03
C GLY A 245 -58.27 12.88 -0.01
N THR A 246 -57.07 12.41 -0.33
CA THR A 246 -56.17 13.03 -1.33
C THR A 246 -55.55 11.99 -2.27
N GLN A 247 -56.34 10.99 -2.68
CA GLN A 247 -55.94 9.92 -3.60
C GLN A 247 -54.82 9.00 -3.08
N HIS A 248 -54.55 9.02 -1.77
CA HIS A 248 -53.55 8.16 -1.11
C HIS A 248 -54.08 6.73 -0.89
N THR A 249 -54.50 6.09 -1.98
CA THR A 249 -54.91 4.69 -1.98
C THR A 249 -53.72 3.76 -2.25
N LEU A 250 -53.82 2.51 -1.80
CA LEU A 250 -52.84 1.46 -1.82
C LEU A 250 -52.75 0.88 -3.23
N GLY A 251 -51.54 0.64 -3.70
CA GLY A 251 -51.24 0.18 -5.04
C GLY A 251 -51.07 -1.33 -5.10
N ARG A 252 -49.98 -1.87 -4.56
CA ARG A 252 -49.72 -3.32 -4.56
C ARG A 252 -49.46 -3.83 -3.16
N PHE A 253 -50.10 -4.93 -2.79
CA PHE A 253 -49.93 -5.52 -1.47
C PHE A 253 -50.19 -7.02 -1.44
N ARG A 254 -49.74 -7.67 -0.38
CA ARG A 254 -49.91 -9.10 -0.10
C ARG A 254 -50.18 -9.29 1.39
N ILE A 255 -51.04 -10.24 1.74
CA ILE A 255 -51.44 -10.51 3.13
C ILE A 255 -50.83 -11.85 3.58
N PHE A 256 -50.30 -11.87 4.79
CA PHE A 256 -49.78 -13.06 5.44
C PHE A 256 -50.44 -13.23 6.82
N ALA A 257 -50.42 -14.45 7.33
CA ALA A 257 -50.73 -14.71 8.72
C ALA A 257 -49.74 -15.70 9.35
N THR A 258 -49.72 -15.73 10.68
CA THR A 258 -48.97 -16.69 11.48
C THR A 258 -49.78 -17.15 12.69
N ALA A 259 -49.57 -18.40 13.10
CA ALA A 259 -50.10 -18.97 14.33
C ALA A 259 -49.09 -18.85 15.50
N HIS A 260 -48.03 -18.05 15.35
CA HIS A 260 -47.03 -17.84 16.40
C HIS A 260 -47.68 -17.32 17.69
N THR A 261 -47.33 -17.93 18.82
CA THR A 261 -48.00 -17.68 20.11
C THR A 261 -47.34 -16.61 20.96
N GLY A 262 -46.06 -16.28 20.69
CA GLY A 262 -45.33 -15.16 21.29
C GLY A 262 -45.66 -13.82 20.65
N GLU A 263 -45.00 -12.76 21.12
CA GLU A 263 -45.13 -11.41 20.57
C GLU A 263 -44.58 -11.35 19.13
N VAL A 264 -45.41 -10.88 18.19
CA VAL A 264 -45.05 -10.76 16.77
C VAL A 264 -44.98 -9.28 16.39
N THR A 265 -43.78 -8.83 16.05
CA THR A 265 -43.53 -7.46 15.59
C THR A 265 -42.97 -7.48 14.17
N VAL A 266 -42.79 -6.30 13.57
CA VAL A 266 -42.15 -6.18 12.25
C VAL A 266 -40.67 -6.62 12.23
N ASP A 267 -40.03 -6.62 13.41
CA ASP A 267 -38.65 -7.03 13.61
C ASP A 267 -38.52 -8.52 13.98
N SER A 268 -39.64 -9.21 14.21
CA SER A 268 -39.65 -10.66 14.39
C SER A 268 -39.00 -11.33 13.18
N ALA A 269 -37.80 -11.85 13.41
CA ALA A 269 -36.90 -12.29 12.36
C ALA A 269 -37.55 -13.38 11.47
N SER A 270 -37.44 -13.19 10.16
CA SER A 270 -37.51 -14.28 9.20
C SER A 270 -36.08 -14.61 8.79
N PRO A 271 -35.59 -15.82 9.06
CA PRO A 271 -34.24 -16.18 8.66
C PRO A 271 -34.15 -16.25 7.12
N PRO A 272 -32.95 -16.31 6.54
CA PRO A 272 -32.76 -16.49 5.11
C PRO A 272 -33.62 -17.66 4.60
N LYS A 273 -34.16 -17.55 3.38
CA LYS A 273 -35.17 -18.50 2.85
C LYS A 273 -34.77 -19.98 3.04
N ASN A 274 -33.52 -20.33 2.76
CA ASN A 274 -33.00 -21.68 2.94
C ASN A 274 -33.08 -22.19 4.39
N ILE A 275 -32.94 -21.30 5.37
CA ILE A 275 -33.10 -21.62 6.80
C ILE A 275 -34.58 -21.63 7.17
N ALA A 276 -35.36 -20.66 6.68
CA ALA A 276 -36.80 -20.60 6.93
C ALA A 276 -37.52 -21.87 6.43
N ASP A 277 -37.19 -22.35 5.23
CA ASP A 277 -37.72 -23.57 4.62
C ASP A 277 -37.40 -24.80 5.49
N ILE A 278 -36.20 -24.87 6.08
CA ILE A 278 -35.82 -25.94 7.01
C ILE A 278 -36.62 -25.81 8.31
N LEU A 279 -36.77 -24.59 8.84
CA LEU A 279 -37.47 -24.35 10.09
C LEU A 279 -38.97 -24.68 10.00
N ALA A 280 -39.57 -24.57 8.81
CA ALA A 280 -40.95 -24.98 8.53
C ALA A 280 -41.17 -26.50 8.64
N VAL A 281 -40.12 -27.32 8.49
CA VAL A 281 -40.17 -28.76 8.76
C VAL A 281 -40.15 -28.97 10.28
N PRO A 282 -41.12 -29.71 10.87
CA PRO A 282 -41.11 -30.01 12.31
C PRO A 282 -39.77 -30.61 12.74
N LEU A 283 -39.22 -30.18 13.88
CA LEU A 283 -37.89 -30.58 14.35
C LEU A 283 -37.68 -32.11 14.34
N ALA A 284 -38.71 -32.89 14.71
CA ALA A 284 -38.70 -34.35 14.70
C ALA A 284 -38.60 -34.98 13.30
N LYS A 285 -38.94 -34.23 12.24
CA LYS A 285 -38.91 -34.66 10.84
C LYS A 285 -37.72 -34.10 10.06
N ARG A 286 -36.89 -33.23 10.67
CA ARG A 286 -35.70 -32.69 10.00
C ARG A 286 -34.62 -33.75 9.87
N SER A 287 -33.99 -33.83 8.70
CA SER A 287 -32.81 -34.67 8.48
C SER A 287 -31.61 -34.16 9.29
N ASP A 288 -30.60 -35.00 9.47
CA ASP A 288 -29.39 -34.60 10.19
C ASP A 288 -28.65 -33.46 9.50
N ASP A 289 -28.66 -33.43 8.16
CA ASP A 289 -28.07 -32.33 7.39
C ASP A 289 -28.84 -31.02 7.56
N GLN A 290 -30.17 -31.08 7.65
CA GLN A 290 -31.00 -29.91 7.95
C GLN A 290 -30.69 -29.35 9.34
N LYS A 291 -30.58 -30.21 10.36
CA LYS A 291 -30.20 -29.82 11.73
C LYS A 291 -28.80 -29.19 11.75
N LYS A 292 -27.82 -29.81 11.08
CA LYS A 292 -26.45 -29.27 10.96
C LYS A 292 -26.42 -27.90 10.29
N THR A 293 -27.21 -27.71 9.23
CA THR A 293 -27.28 -26.46 8.47
C THR A 293 -27.78 -25.31 9.34
N VAL A 294 -28.87 -25.54 10.10
CA VAL A 294 -29.42 -24.54 11.01
C VAL A 294 -28.45 -24.24 12.15
N ALA A 295 -27.85 -25.27 12.76
CA ALA A 295 -26.87 -25.08 13.83
C ALA A 295 -25.63 -24.29 13.35
N ALA A 296 -25.12 -24.58 12.15
CA ALA A 296 -24.01 -23.84 11.55
C ALA A 296 -24.37 -22.37 11.29
N HIS A 297 -25.58 -22.12 10.76
CA HIS A 297 -26.08 -20.76 10.58
C HIS A 297 -26.15 -20.01 11.91
N PHE A 298 -26.73 -20.61 12.94
CA PHE A 298 -26.86 -20.01 14.26
C PHE A 298 -25.50 -19.66 14.90
N ARG A 299 -24.54 -20.58 14.85
CA ARG A 299 -23.17 -20.35 15.38
C ARG A 299 -22.44 -19.17 14.73
N SER A 300 -22.84 -18.76 13.51
CA SER A 300 -22.22 -17.62 12.84
C SER A 300 -22.51 -16.27 13.49
N PHE A 301 -23.62 -16.13 14.23
CA PHE A 301 -24.02 -14.85 14.84
C PHE A 301 -24.35 -14.93 16.34
N THR A 302 -24.52 -16.11 16.91
CA THR A 302 -24.97 -16.26 18.30
C THR A 302 -24.06 -15.54 19.32
N PRO A 303 -24.61 -14.87 20.35
CA PRO A 303 -23.81 -14.13 21.35
C PRO A 303 -22.79 -15.00 22.10
N GLU A 304 -23.09 -16.26 22.35
CA GLU A 304 -22.26 -17.23 23.08
C GLU A 304 -20.90 -17.48 22.40
N LEU A 305 -20.80 -17.22 21.10
CA LEU A 305 -19.57 -17.35 20.31
C LEU A 305 -18.98 -16.00 19.90
N ALA A 306 -19.55 -14.87 20.37
CA ALA A 306 -19.12 -13.55 19.96
C ALA A 306 -17.65 -13.25 20.31
N ASP A 307 -17.22 -13.61 21.53
CA ASP A 307 -15.85 -13.37 21.97
C ASP A 307 -14.84 -14.22 21.19
N LYS A 308 -15.15 -15.50 20.93
CA LYS A 308 -14.30 -16.38 20.10
C LYS A 308 -14.20 -15.92 18.65
N ARG A 309 -15.30 -15.42 18.06
CA ARG A 309 -15.27 -14.84 16.71
C ARG A 309 -14.41 -13.57 16.67
N ARG A 310 -14.49 -12.73 17.71
CA ARG A 310 -13.66 -11.53 17.85
C ARG A 310 -12.18 -11.90 17.97
N GLU A 311 -11.85 -12.84 18.85
CA GLU A 311 -10.49 -13.35 19.05
C GLU A 311 -9.90 -13.91 17.74
N LEU A 312 -10.65 -14.72 16.99
CA LEU A 312 -10.20 -15.24 15.70
C LEU A 312 -9.98 -14.13 14.67
N ALA A 313 -10.86 -13.12 14.64
CA ALA A 313 -10.74 -11.98 13.73
C ALA A 313 -9.50 -11.13 14.07
N ASP A 314 -9.29 -10.83 15.35
CA ASP A 314 -8.14 -10.06 15.84
C ASP A 314 -6.83 -10.82 15.59
N LEU A 315 -6.80 -12.13 15.83
CA LEU A 315 -5.65 -12.99 15.54
C LEU A 315 -5.31 -12.99 14.04
N LYS A 316 -6.31 -13.18 13.16
CA LYS A 316 -6.12 -13.13 11.70
C LYS A 316 -5.66 -11.74 11.23
N ALA A 317 -6.20 -10.67 11.82
CA ALA A 317 -5.79 -9.29 11.54
C ALA A 317 -4.34 -9.04 11.97
N ARG A 318 -3.95 -9.54 13.15
CA ARG A 318 -2.58 -9.44 13.67
C ARG A 318 -1.57 -10.17 12.79
N ILE A 319 -1.86 -11.41 12.40
CA ILE A 319 -1.03 -12.18 11.46
C ILE A 319 -0.86 -11.41 10.16
N LYS A 320 -1.95 -10.92 9.57
CA LYS A 320 -1.92 -10.13 8.34
C LYS A 320 -1.09 -8.85 8.49
N GLN A 321 -1.17 -8.18 9.63
CA GLN A 321 -0.37 -6.98 9.92
C GLN A 321 1.12 -7.30 9.99
N LEU A 322 1.49 -8.40 10.66
CA LEU A 322 2.87 -8.87 10.77
C LEU A 322 3.42 -9.27 9.39
N GLU A 323 2.70 -10.10 8.65
CA GLU A 323 3.11 -10.54 7.31
C GLU A 323 3.25 -9.36 6.32
N LYS A 324 2.37 -8.35 6.43
CA LYS A 324 2.48 -7.12 5.62
C LYS A 324 3.73 -6.31 5.96
N ALA A 325 4.27 -6.43 7.16
CA ALA A 325 5.48 -5.73 7.59
C ALA A 325 6.77 -6.47 7.18
N PHE A 326 6.66 -7.71 6.66
CA PHE A 326 7.83 -8.43 6.19
C PHE A 326 8.46 -7.70 5.00
N PRO A 327 9.81 -7.56 4.97
CA PRO A 327 10.46 -7.09 3.76
C PRO A 327 10.19 -8.10 2.65
N THR A 328 10.06 -7.61 1.42
CA THR A 328 9.81 -8.47 0.27
C THR A 328 10.90 -8.27 -0.77
N SER A 329 11.25 -9.33 -1.49
CA SER A 329 12.23 -9.28 -2.58
C SER A 329 11.77 -10.12 -3.75
N LEU A 330 12.23 -9.77 -4.94
CA LEU A 330 12.21 -10.70 -6.06
C LEU A 330 13.17 -11.86 -5.75
N ILE A 331 12.70 -13.07 -6.00
CA ILE A 331 13.48 -14.30 -5.87
C ILE A 331 13.25 -15.09 -7.13
N SER A 332 14.32 -15.46 -7.81
CA SER A 332 14.24 -16.29 -9.00
C SER A 332 14.06 -17.75 -8.59
N VAL A 333 13.05 -18.42 -9.14
CA VAL A 333 12.78 -19.84 -8.88
C VAL A 333 13.43 -20.68 -9.98
N ARG A 334 13.85 -21.91 -9.63
CA ARG A 334 14.46 -22.84 -10.56
C ARG A 334 13.41 -23.74 -11.20
N LEU A 335 13.43 -23.84 -12.53
CA LEU A 335 12.63 -24.80 -13.29
C LEU A 335 13.12 -26.24 -13.04
N ALA A 336 12.17 -27.18 -12.92
CA ALA A 336 12.49 -28.60 -12.79
C ALA A 336 13.28 -29.14 -13.99
N LYS A 337 12.99 -28.65 -15.20
CA LYS A 337 13.74 -28.94 -16.43
C LYS A 337 14.25 -27.63 -17.04
N PRO A 338 15.57 -27.42 -17.16
CA PRO A 338 16.11 -26.25 -17.83
C PRO A 338 15.64 -26.15 -19.29
N ARG A 339 15.48 -24.93 -19.78
CA ARG A 339 15.24 -24.68 -21.21
C ARG A 339 16.45 -25.15 -22.02
N THR A 340 16.20 -25.66 -23.22
CA THR A 340 17.28 -26.03 -24.14
C THR A 340 17.92 -24.77 -24.70
N VAL A 341 19.24 -24.67 -24.64
CA VAL A 341 20.01 -23.57 -25.24
C VAL A 341 20.80 -24.09 -26.43
N ARG A 342 20.69 -23.38 -27.55
CA ARG A 342 21.35 -23.71 -28.81
C ARG A 342 22.18 -22.53 -29.29
N ILE A 343 23.26 -22.82 -30.01
CA ILE A 343 23.93 -21.80 -30.80
C ILE A 343 23.03 -21.45 -31.97
N LEU A 344 22.47 -20.25 -32.00
CA LEU A 344 21.49 -19.88 -33.02
C LEU A 344 22.20 -19.44 -34.31
N PRO A 345 21.95 -20.10 -35.46
CA PRO A 345 22.48 -19.66 -36.74
C PRO A 345 22.01 -18.23 -37.04
N ARG A 346 22.95 -17.29 -37.09
CA ARG A 346 22.69 -15.85 -37.26
C ARG A 346 21.67 -15.27 -36.26
N GLY A 347 21.57 -15.84 -35.06
CA GLY A 347 20.62 -15.38 -34.03
C GLY A 347 19.16 -15.79 -34.28
N ASN A 348 18.86 -16.63 -35.28
CA ASN A 348 17.49 -17.04 -35.57
C ASN A 348 16.98 -18.06 -34.53
N TRP A 349 16.12 -17.62 -33.61
CA TRP A 349 15.55 -18.47 -32.57
C TRP A 349 14.58 -19.55 -33.09
N GLN A 350 14.06 -19.39 -34.32
CA GLN A 350 13.21 -20.39 -34.97
C GLN A 350 14.02 -21.50 -35.66
N ASP A 351 15.32 -21.28 -35.87
CA ASP A 351 16.22 -22.26 -36.47
C ASP A 351 16.81 -23.17 -35.38
N GLU A 352 16.29 -24.39 -35.30
CA GLU A 352 16.74 -25.39 -34.32
C GLU A 352 17.92 -26.26 -34.81
N SER A 353 18.48 -26.00 -36.00
CA SER A 353 19.59 -26.77 -36.56
C SER A 353 20.91 -26.59 -35.80
N GLY A 354 21.02 -25.50 -35.02
CA GLY A 354 22.17 -25.19 -34.20
C GLY A 354 22.46 -26.22 -33.10
N PRO A 355 23.74 -26.47 -32.77
CA PRO A 355 24.12 -27.42 -31.72
C PRO A 355 23.60 -26.96 -30.34
N VAL A 356 23.12 -27.91 -29.56
CA VAL A 356 22.77 -27.69 -28.14
C VAL A 356 24.05 -27.51 -27.33
N VAL A 357 24.04 -26.54 -26.41
CA VAL A 357 25.15 -26.29 -25.49
C VAL A 357 24.71 -26.44 -24.04
N GLN A 358 25.65 -26.83 -23.18
CA GLN A 358 25.48 -26.89 -21.74
C GLN A 358 26.07 -25.63 -21.08
N PRO A 359 25.71 -25.34 -19.82
CA PRO A 359 26.35 -24.27 -19.06
C PRO A 359 27.84 -24.52 -18.93
N ASP A 360 28.64 -23.55 -19.38
CA ASP A 360 30.09 -23.60 -19.29
C ASP A 360 30.67 -22.18 -19.26
N ILE A 361 31.88 -22.05 -18.71
CA ILE A 361 32.66 -20.81 -18.71
C ILE A 361 33.31 -20.61 -20.08
N PRO A 362 33.70 -19.38 -20.46
CA PRO A 362 34.42 -19.16 -21.70
C PRO A 362 35.71 -19.96 -21.75
N ALA A 363 35.91 -20.76 -22.82
CA ALA A 363 37.01 -21.73 -22.91
C ALA A 363 38.40 -21.10 -22.75
N ARG A 364 38.55 -19.82 -23.14
CA ARG A 364 39.80 -19.08 -23.00
C ARG A 364 40.18 -18.78 -21.54
N LEU A 365 39.21 -18.80 -20.63
CA LEU A 365 39.39 -18.53 -19.20
C LEU A 365 39.51 -19.82 -18.37
N GLY A 366 39.58 -20.99 -19.02
CA GLY A 366 39.72 -22.30 -18.39
C GLY A 366 38.67 -23.29 -18.89
N ALA A 367 38.58 -24.44 -18.23
CA ALA A 367 37.55 -25.44 -18.50
C ALA A 367 36.76 -25.72 -17.22
N ALA A 368 35.42 -25.72 -17.29
CA ALA A 368 34.60 -26.27 -16.21
C ALA A 368 34.66 -27.81 -16.31
N GLY A 369 35.70 -28.42 -15.78
CA GLY A 369 35.90 -29.87 -15.83
C GLY A 369 34.88 -30.63 -14.98
N ARG A 370 33.66 -30.85 -15.50
CA ARG A 370 32.60 -31.58 -14.79
C ARG A 370 31.80 -32.50 -15.70
N GLU A 371 31.42 -33.64 -15.14
CA GLU A 371 30.59 -34.65 -15.79
C GLU A 371 29.08 -34.30 -15.76
N SER A 372 28.65 -33.50 -14.78
CA SER A 372 27.25 -33.07 -14.61
C SER A 372 27.04 -31.61 -15.06
N ARG A 373 25.79 -31.28 -15.39
CA ARG A 373 25.40 -29.92 -15.83
C ARG A 373 25.73 -28.90 -14.75
N ALA A 374 26.57 -27.92 -15.08
CA ALA A 374 26.94 -26.87 -14.14
C ALA A 374 25.72 -26.00 -13.73
N SER A 375 25.74 -25.56 -12.47
CA SER A 375 24.71 -24.75 -11.83
C SER A 375 25.14 -23.29 -11.69
N ARG A 376 24.20 -22.40 -11.36
CA ARG A 376 24.52 -20.98 -11.10
C ARG A 376 25.46 -20.79 -9.90
N SER A 377 25.41 -21.69 -8.92
CA SER A 377 26.35 -21.71 -7.80
C SER A 377 27.76 -22.00 -8.27
N ASP A 378 27.92 -22.92 -9.23
CA ASP A 378 29.24 -23.25 -9.79
C ASP A 378 29.84 -22.09 -10.58
N LEU A 379 29.01 -21.35 -11.32
CA LEU A 379 29.43 -20.11 -11.95
C LEU A 379 29.87 -19.08 -10.91
N ALA A 380 29.11 -18.93 -9.81
CA ALA A 380 29.45 -18.00 -8.75
C ALA A 380 30.79 -18.36 -8.06
N ASP A 381 31.01 -19.64 -7.76
CA ASP A 381 32.26 -20.14 -7.20
C ASP A 381 33.43 -19.90 -8.15
N TRP A 382 33.24 -20.12 -9.46
CA TRP A 382 34.27 -19.83 -10.46
C TRP A 382 34.57 -18.33 -10.60
N VAL A 383 33.56 -17.46 -10.53
CA VAL A 383 33.75 -16.00 -10.65
C VAL A 383 34.76 -15.50 -9.61
N VAL A 384 34.76 -16.04 -8.39
CA VAL A 384 35.69 -15.68 -7.32
C VAL A 384 36.82 -16.69 -7.12
N SER A 385 36.96 -17.67 -8.03
CA SER A 385 38.04 -18.66 -7.98
C SER A 385 39.39 -18.00 -8.26
N ARG A 386 40.44 -18.54 -7.64
CA ARG A 386 41.83 -18.17 -7.92
C ARG A 386 42.23 -18.48 -9.37
N ASP A 387 41.55 -19.44 -10.00
CA ASP A 387 41.76 -19.82 -11.40
C ASP A 387 41.14 -18.84 -12.38
N ASN A 388 40.26 -17.94 -11.92
CA ASN A 388 39.73 -16.86 -12.75
C ASN A 388 40.70 -15.68 -12.73
N PRO A 389 41.39 -15.37 -13.84
CA PRO A 389 42.43 -14.35 -13.86
C PRO A 389 41.88 -12.92 -13.81
N LEU A 390 40.58 -12.71 -13.99
CA LEU A 390 40.02 -11.38 -14.24
C LEU A 390 39.42 -10.74 -12.99
N THR A 391 38.62 -11.48 -12.21
CA THR A 391 37.76 -10.88 -11.18
C THR A 391 38.55 -10.08 -10.15
N ALA A 392 39.62 -10.65 -9.60
CA ALA A 392 40.46 -9.96 -8.62
C ALA A 392 41.16 -8.74 -9.24
N ARG A 393 41.73 -8.87 -10.45
CA ARG A 393 42.39 -7.77 -11.18
C ARG A 393 41.44 -6.61 -11.46
N VAL A 394 40.24 -6.91 -11.97
CA VAL A 394 39.20 -5.90 -12.24
C VAL A 394 38.79 -5.20 -10.94
N MET A 395 38.57 -5.96 -9.86
CA MET A 395 38.16 -5.39 -8.57
C MET A 395 39.24 -4.47 -8.00
N VAL A 396 40.50 -4.91 -7.89
CA VAL A 396 41.57 -4.08 -7.33
C VAL A 396 41.87 -2.88 -8.23
N ASN A 397 41.72 -2.98 -9.55
CA ASN A 397 41.86 -1.84 -10.45
C ASN A 397 40.77 -0.78 -10.23
N ARG A 398 39.54 -1.19 -9.91
CA ARG A 398 38.44 -0.27 -9.54
C ARG A 398 38.68 0.36 -8.17
N LEU A 399 39.15 -0.41 -7.18
CA LEU A 399 39.56 0.14 -5.87
C LEU A 399 40.72 1.13 -6.03
N TRP A 400 41.69 0.80 -6.89
CA TRP A 400 42.78 1.69 -7.27
C TRP A 400 42.24 2.97 -7.91
N ALA A 401 41.34 2.89 -8.87
CA ALA A 401 40.73 4.06 -9.50
C ALA A 401 39.98 4.95 -8.50
N MET A 402 39.30 4.36 -7.51
CA MET A 402 38.69 5.11 -6.40
C MET A 402 39.74 5.83 -5.55
N CYS A 403 40.91 5.22 -5.37
CA CYS A 403 42.02 5.74 -4.58
C CYS A 403 42.99 6.66 -5.35
N PHE A 404 43.02 6.67 -6.68
CA PHE A 404 43.99 7.45 -7.46
C PHE A 404 43.37 8.23 -8.62
N GLY A 405 42.04 8.15 -8.78
CA GLY A 405 41.26 8.86 -9.79
C GLY A 405 41.25 8.18 -11.15
N ARG A 406 42.16 7.23 -11.38
CA ARG A 406 42.35 6.48 -12.61
C ARG A 406 42.80 5.05 -12.29
N GLY A 407 42.31 4.07 -13.03
CA GLY A 407 42.80 2.68 -12.94
C GLY A 407 44.22 2.52 -13.47
N LEU A 408 44.91 1.47 -13.01
CA LEU A 408 46.14 1.00 -13.63
C LEU A 408 45.89 0.56 -15.08
N ALA A 409 44.74 -0.06 -15.36
CA ALA A 409 44.22 -0.32 -16.69
C ALA A 409 42.94 0.50 -16.94
N THR A 410 42.71 0.92 -18.19
CA THR A 410 41.56 1.75 -18.59
C THR A 410 41.02 1.36 -19.96
N PRO A 411 39.72 1.54 -20.24
CA PRO A 411 38.68 2.01 -19.32
C PRO A 411 38.31 0.96 -18.26
N LEU A 412 37.60 1.35 -17.20
CA LEU A 412 37.33 0.44 -16.06
C LEU A 412 36.34 -0.69 -16.35
N ASP A 413 35.64 -0.63 -17.48
CA ASP A 413 34.73 -1.64 -18.01
C ASP A 413 35.36 -2.56 -19.05
N ASP A 414 36.61 -2.30 -19.49
CA ASP A 414 37.25 -3.11 -20.54
C ASP A 414 38.67 -3.55 -20.14
N PHE A 415 38.78 -4.82 -19.78
CA PHE A 415 40.05 -5.53 -19.55
C PHE A 415 40.49 -6.40 -20.75
N GLY A 416 39.75 -6.31 -21.85
CA GLY A 416 40.02 -7.00 -23.10
C GLY A 416 40.88 -6.19 -24.05
N ALA A 417 40.85 -6.57 -25.32
CA ALA A 417 41.72 -6.02 -26.36
C ALA A 417 41.39 -4.57 -26.76
N GLN A 418 40.20 -4.06 -26.41
CA GLN A 418 39.85 -2.66 -26.64
C GLN A 418 40.21 -1.74 -25.47
N GLY A 419 40.62 -2.29 -24.33
CA GLY A 419 41.25 -1.56 -23.23
C GLY A 419 42.74 -1.31 -23.43
N THR A 420 43.38 -0.72 -22.43
CA THR A 420 44.83 -0.50 -22.38
C THR A 420 45.50 -1.49 -21.43
N PRO A 421 46.71 -1.99 -21.75
CA PRO A 421 47.52 -2.72 -20.78
C PRO A 421 47.71 -1.93 -19.47
N PRO A 422 47.80 -2.60 -18.32
CA PRO A 422 48.08 -1.93 -17.05
C PRO A 422 49.38 -1.13 -17.10
N THR A 423 49.40 0.09 -16.55
CA THR A 423 50.63 0.89 -16.45
C THR A 423 51.69 0.22 -15.57
N HIS A 424 51.25 -0.52 -14.55
CA HIS A 424 52.09 -1.29 -13.62
C HIS A 424 51.54 -2.72 -13.49
N PRO A 425 51.86 -3.63 -14.43
CA PRO A 425 51.26 -4.96 -14.48
C PRO A 425 51.62 -5.83 -13.27
N GLU A 426 52.88 -5.82 -12.82
CA GLU A 426 53.32 -6.59 -11.64
C GLU A 426 52.63 -6.11 -10.36
N LEU A 427 52.41 -4.80 -10.22
CA LEU A 427 51.67 -4.24 -9.10
C LEU A 427 50.21 -4.69 -9.12
N LEU A 428 49.57 -4.67 -10.29
CA LEU A 428 48.19 -5.13 -10.44
C LEU A 428 48.06 -6.62 -10.05
N ASP A 429 48.98 -7.45 -10.53
CA ASP A 429 49.01 -8.88 -10.23
C ASP A 429 49.25 -9.14 -8.74
N TRP A 430 50.19 -8.41 -8.13
CA TRP A 430 50.45 -8.49 -6.70
C TRP A 430 49.23 -8.08 -5.87
N LEU A 431 48.58 -6.95 -6.21
CA LEU A 431 47.37 -6.49 -5.52
C LEU A 431 46.22 -7.49 -5.66
N ALA A 432 46.06 -8.10 -6.84
CA ALA A 432 45.02 -9.11 -7.08
C ALA A 432 45.25 -10.37 -6.24
N ALA A 433 46.50 -10.87 -6.19
CA ALA A 433 46.87 -12.01 -5.34
C ALA A 433 46.67 -11.70 -3.86
N ASP A 434 47.20 -10.56 -3.38
CA ASP A 434 47.07 -10.09 -2.00
C ASP A 434 45.60 -9.89 -1.59
N PHE A 435 44.73 -9.42 -2.49
CA PHE A 435 43.31 -9.30 -2.24
C PHE A 435 42.63 -10.66 -2.04
N MET A 436 42.96 -11.65 -2.85
CA MET A 436 42.44 -13.03 -2.70
C MET A 436 42.98 -13.72 -1.45
N ASP A 437 44.28 -13.59 -1.18
CA ASP A 437 44.97 -14.23 -0.03
C ASP A 437 44.43 -13.74 1.32
N HIS A 438 43.86 -12.53 1.34
CA HIS A 438 43.24 -11.94 2.53
C HIS A 438 41.70 -12.00 2.49
N GLY A 439 41.14 -13.03 1.83
CA GLY A 439 39.71 -13.33 1.89
C GLY A 439 38.82 -12.25 1.27
N TRP A 440 39.31 -11.57 0.23
CA TRP A 440 38.56 -10.53 -0.49
C TRP A 440 38.14 -9.35 0.41
N ASP A 441 38.90 -9.05 1.47
CA ASP A 441 38.60 -7.93 2.38
C ASP A 441 38.88 -6.56 1.72
N ILE A 442 37.80 -5.94 1.24
CA ILE A 442 37.81 -4.62 0.60
C ILE A 442 38.37 -3.54 1.55
N LYS A 443 38.05 -3.58 2.85
CA LYS A 443 38.51 -2.56 3.80
C LYS A 443 40.01 -2.68 4.04
N ARG A 444 40.54 -3.90 4.12
CA ARG A 444 41.98 -4.13 4.24
C ARG A 444 42.72 -3.61 3.01
N THR A 445 42.23 -3.93 1.80
CA THR A 445 42.84 -3.43 0.56
C THR A 445 42.75 -1.90 0.45
N LEU A 446 41.61 -1.30 0.78
CA LEU A 446 41.51 0.16 0.85
C LEU A 446 42.50 0.75 1.86
N LYS A 447 42.63 0.15 3.06
CA LYS A 447 43.62 0.58 4.06
C LYS A 447 45.04 0.54 3.48
N LEU A 448 45.42 -0.57 2.85
CA LEU A 448 46.71 -0.73 2.19
C LEU A 448 46.97 0.38 1.15
N LEU A 449 45.98 0.66 0.29
CA LEU A 449 46.09 1.71 -0.72
C LEU A 449 46.23 3.10 -0.07
N VAL A 450 45.36 3.46 0.88
CA VAL A 450 45.36 4.81 1.47
C VAL A 450 46.54 5.08 2.41
N THR A 451 47.19 4.03 2.95
CA THR A 451 48.41 4.18 3.76
C THR A 451 49.71 4.06 2.95
N SER A 452 49.62 3.78 1.65
CA SER A 452 50.78 3.67 0.77
C SER A 452 51.55 5.00 0.63
N GLY A 453 52.83 4.92 0.29
CA GLY A 453 53.64 6.11 -0.04
C GLY A 453 53.07 6.86 -1.25
N ALA A 454 52.64 6.14 -2.28
CA ALA A 454 52.01 6.71 -3.48
C ALA A 454 50.74 7.50 -3.15
N TYR A 455 49.88 6.99 -2.27
CA TYR A 455 48.64 7.68 -1.92
C TYR A 455 48.90 8.96 -1.11
N ARG A 456 49.89 8.95 -0.23
CA ARG A 456 50.20 10.07 0.68
C ARG A 456 51.04 11.17 0.03
N GLN A 457 51.36 11.07 -1.27
CA GLN A 457 51.99 12.17 -1.99
C GLN A 457 51.08 13.40 -2.06
N ALA A 458 51.70 14.58 -2.21
CA ALA A 458 50.95 15.80 -2.46
C ALA A 458 50.36 15.78 -3.89
N SER A 459 49.19 16.38 -4.06
CA SER A 459 48.65 16.62 -5.40
C SER A 459 49.18 17.90 -6.06
N VAL A 460 49.85 18.77 -5.29
CA VAL A 460 50.60 19.91 -5.84
C VAL A 460 51.95 19.37 -6.31
N THR A 461 52.33 19.66 -7.55
CA THR A 461 53.66 19.39 -8.08
C THR A 461 54.08 20.52 -9.03
N ASP A 462 55.34 20.52 -9.47
CA ASP A 462 55.83 21.53 -10.41
C ASP A 462 55.28 21.34 -11.84
N ALA A 463 55.40 22.41 -12.64
CA ALA A 463 54.88 22.42 -14.00
C ALA A 463 55.58 21.41 -14.94
N ALA A 464 56.84 21.07 -14.67
CA ALA A 464 57.60 20.13 -15.50
C ALA A 464 57.08 18.69 -15.30
N VAL A 465 56.81 18.28 -14.06
CA VAL A 465 56.20 16.98 -13.75
C VAL A 465 54.79 16.87 -14.33
N MET A 466 53.98 17.94 -14.24
CA MET A 466 52.65 17.95 -14.85
C MET A 466 52.70 17.83 -16.38
N ALA A 467 53.67 18.47 -17.03
CA ALA A 467 53.83 18.41 -18.48
C ALA A 467 54.36 17.05 -18.96
N ALA A 468 55.27 16.43 -18.21
CA ALA A 468 55.85 15.12 -18.54
C ALA A 468 54.83 13.97 -18.39
N ASP A 469 53.96 14.05 -17.37
CA ASP A 469 52.90 13.07 -17.15
C ASP A 469 51.57 13.73 -16.78
N PRO A 470 50.83 14.26 -17.78
CA PRO A 470 49.57 14.96 -17.57
C PRO A 470 48.49 14.06 -16.97
N GLN A 471 48.53 12.76 -17.28
CA GLN A 471 47.55 11.76 -16.84
C GLN A 471 47.91 11.08 -15.51
N ASN A 472 49.04 11.47 -14.90
CA ASN A 472 49.56 10.89 -13.67
C ASN A 472 49.73 9.35 -13.72
N LYS A 473 50.15 8.83 -14.88
CA LYS A 473 50.41 7.39 -15.09
C LYS A 473 51.60 6.89 -14.28
N TRP A 474 52.59 7.74 -14.00
CA TRP A 474 53.80 7.41 -13.24
C TRP A 474 53.61 7.51 -11.73
N LEU A 475 52.45 8.03 -11.27
CA LEU A 475 52.15 8.21 -9.86
C LEU A 475 53.17 9.12 -9.15
N ALA A 476 53.66 10.14 -9.87
CA ALA A 476 54.62 11.14 -9.38
C ALA A 476 53.97 12.23 -8.51
N ARG A 477 52.64 12.19 -8.37
CA ARG A 477 51.82 13.02 -7.49
C ARG A 477 50.55 12.26 -7.11
N GLN A 478 49.81 12.78 -6.14
CA GLN A 478 48.41 12.36 -5.98
C GLN A 478 47.51 13.05 -7.04
N GLY A 479 46.44 12.36 -7.44
CA GLY A 479 45.47 12.91 -8.40
C GLY A 479 44.44 13.83 -7.73
N ARG A 480 43.88 14.74 -8.54
CA ARG A 480 42.78 15.64 -8.13
C ARG A 480 41.55 15.39 -8.98
N TRP A 481 40.41 15.12 -8.35
CA TRP A 481 39.15 14.92 -9.05
C TRP A 481 37.96 15.21 -8.14
N ARG A 482 36.83 15.62 -8.73
CA ARG A 482 35.57 15.80 -8.03
C ARG A 482 35.04 14.47 -7.49
N LEU A 483 34.56 14.48 -6.24
CA LEU A 483 33.84 13.36 -5.64
C LEU A 483 32.60 13.01 -6.45
N ASP A 484 32.20 11.75 -6.45
CA ASP A 484 30.95 11.31 -7.08
C ASP A 484 29.74 11.96 -6.38
N ALA A 485 28.62 12.08 -7.09
CA ALA A 485 27.42 12.80 -6.63
C ALA A 485 26.97 12.43 -5.21
N GLU A 486 26.92 11.12 -4.90
CA GLU A 486 26.53 10.64 -3.58
C GLU A 486 27.53 11.07 -2.50
N MET A 487 28.83 11.06 -2.82
CA MET A 487 29.91 11.43 -1.91
C MET A 487 30.00 12.94 -1.69
N VAL A 488 29.66 13.78 -2.67
CA VAL A 488 29.56 15.25 -2.49
C VAL A 488 28.56 15.57 -1.37
N ARG A 489 27.38 14.95 -1.46
CA ARG A 489 26.34 15.11 -0.44
C ARG A 489 26.77 14.52 0.90
N ASP A 490 27.30 13.30 0.90
CA ASP A 490 27.70 12.61 2.13
C ASP A 490 28.85 13.34 2.83
N ASN A 491 29.75 14.00 2.08
CA ASN A 491 30.82 14.80 2.65
C ASN A 491 30.28 16.03 3.39
N ALA A 492 29.35 16.76 2.79
CA ALA A 492 28.70 17.91 3.44
C ALA A 492 27.99 17.50 4.74
N LEU A 493 27.26 16.37 4.72
CA LEU A 493 26.61 15.82 5.91
C LEU A 493 27.62 15.32 6.96
N ALA A 494 28.77 14.78 6.53
CA ALA A 494 29.80 14.30 7.45
C ALA A 494 30.52 15.46 8.15
N VAL A 495 30.87 16.51 7.39
CA VAL A 495 31.51 17.73 7.90
C VAL A 495 30.59 18.41 8.93
N SER A 496 29.31 18.59 8.60
CA SER A 496 28.30 19.18 9.49
C SER A 496 27.88 18.28 10.66
N GLY A 497 28.17 16.98 10.59
CA GLY A 497 27.81 16.01 11.63
C GLY A 497 26.39 15.46 11.51
N LEU A 498 25.67 15.74 10.43
CA LEU A 498 24.33 15.23 10.14
C LEU A 498 24.34 13.77 9.65
N LEU A 499 25.43 13.27 9.06
CA LEU A 499 25.43 11.99 8.34
C LEU A 499 24.98 10.80 9.21
N ALA A 500 23.83 10.23 8.86
CA ALA A 500 23.33 9.01 9.48
C ALA A 500 24.10 7.78 8.95
N LYS A 501 24.68 7.01 9.87
CA LYS A 501 25.57 5.87 9.58
C LYS A 501 24.93 4.48 9.46
N PRO A 502 23.63 4.21 9.78
CA PRO A 502 23.04 2.88 9.59
C PRO A 502 23.12 2.37 8.14
N ILE A 503 23.51 1.10 7.99
CA ILE A 503 23.63 0.38 6.72
C ILE A 503 22.43 -0.56 6.53
N GLY A 504 21.93 -0.69 5.30
CA GLY A 504 20.76 -1.50 4.94
C GLY A 504 19.43 -0.74 4.99
N GLY A 505 18.31 -1.43 4.80
CA GLY A 505 16.97 -0.84 4.84
C GLY A 505 16.53 -0.13 3.55
N ALA A 506 15.32 0.42 3.58
CA ALA A 506 14.68 1.02 2.41
C ALA A 506 15.38 2.30 1.92
N SER A 507 15.19 2.60 0.64
CA SER A 507 15.57 3.90 0.07
C SER A 507 14.81 5.04 0.73
N VAL A 508 15.43 6.21 0.81
CA VAL A 508 14.87 7.43 1.40
C VAL A 508 14.74 8.55 0.39
N LYS A 509 13.88 9.50 0.69
CA LYS A 509 13.60 10.68 -0.13
C LYS A 509 14.10 11.94 0.60
N PRO A 510 15.35 12.39 0.35
CA PRO A 510 15.82 13.67 0.88
C PRO A 510 15.08 14.86 0.23
N TYR A 511 15.39 16.08 0.64
CA TYR A 511 14.83 17.28 0.01
C TYR A 511 14.97 17.29 -1.51
N GLN A 512 13.89 17.69 -2.19
CA GLN A 512 13.86 17.91 -3.63
C GLN A 512 13.05 19.18 -3.91
N PRO A 513 13.43 19.98 -4.94
CA PRO A 513 12.62 21.11 -5.39
C PRO A 513 11.16 20.76 -5.64
N ALA A 514 10.25 21.60 -5.14
CA ALA A 514 8.82 21.42 -5.32
C ALA A 514 8.45 21.39 -6.81
N GLY A 515 7.58 20.46 -7.19
CA GLY A 515 7.08 20.34 -8.57
C GLY A 515 8.05 19.72 -9.58
N TYR A 516 9.23 19.23 -9.16
CA TYR A 516 10.17 18.56 -10.07
C TYR A 516 9.54 17.37 -10.82
N TRP A 517 8.67 16.61 -10.16
CA TRP A 517 7.95 15.46 -10.75
C TRP A 517 6.63 15.82 -11.46
N LYS A 518 6.29 17.10 -11.68
CA LYS A 518 5.01 17.51 -12.27
C LYS A 518 4.72 16.94 -13.67
N HIS A 519 5.76 16.49 -14.38
CA HIS A 519 5.65 15.94 -15.73
C HIS A 519 5.47 14.41 -15.78
N LEU A 520 5.52 13.71 -14.64
CA LEU A 520 5.20 12.29 -14.56
C LEU A 520 3.68 12.11 -14.56
N ASN A 521 3.10 11.58 -15.63
CA ASN A 521 1.64 11.51 -15.82
C ASN A 521 1.01 10.10 -15.74
N PHE A 522 1.80 9.02 -15.80
CA PHE A 522 1.27 7.65 -15.86
C PHE A 522 2.03 6.68 -14.93
N PRO A 523 1.68 6.59 -13.64
CA PRO A 523 0.73 7.45 -12.91
C PRO A 523 1.36 8.78 -12.47
N LYS A 524 0.51 9.76 -12.11
CA LYS A 524 0.97 10.97 -11.42
C LYS A 524 1.66 10.63 -10.10
N ARG A 525 2.82 11.23 -9.85
CA ARG A 525 3.63 11.01 -8.64
C ARG A 525 4.03 12.34 -8.04
N LYS A 526 4.01 12.44 -6.71
CA LYS A 526 4.54 13.58 -5.96
C LYS A 526 5.75 13.13 -5.14
N TRP A 527 6.78 13.96 -5.11
CA TRP A 527 7.85 13.80 -4.14
C TRP A 527 7.37 14.29 -2.77
N SER A 528 7.33 13.38 -1.81
CA SER A 528 7.26 13.70 -0.39
C SER A 528 8.59 13.27 0.18
N HIS A 529 9.36 14.22 0.69
CA HIS A 529 10.59 13.87 1.38
C HIS A 529 10.23 13.14 2.68
N ASP A 530 11.13 12.26 3.13
CA ASP A 530 11.02 11.61 4.44
C ASP A 530 11.32 12.63 5.55
N ASN A 531 11.31 12.25 6.82
CA ASN A 531 11.64 13.17 7.92
C ASN A 531 12.67 12.57 8.88
N GLY A 532 13.28 13.42 9.71
CA GLY A 532 14.20 12.99 10.76
C GLY A 532 15.46 12.33 10.20
N ALA A 533 15.96 11.25 10.83
CA ALA A 533 17.20 10.60 10.43
C ALA A 533 17.23 10.13 8.96
N SER A 534 16.07 9.92 8.34
CA SER A 534 15.95 9.57 6.92
C SER A 534 16.42 10.70 6.00
N GLN A 535 16.31 11.97 6.40
CA GLN A 535 16.84 13.10 5.64
C GLN A 535 18.36 13.02 5.49
N TYR A 536 19.07 12.44 6.45
CA TYR A 536 20.54 12.50 6.52
C TYR A 536 21.24 11.17 6.21
N ARG A 537 20.53 10.18 5.65
CA ARG A 537 21.16 8.94 5.20
C ARG A 537 22.13 9.20 4.06
N ARG A 538 23.10 8.29 3.92
CA ARG A 538 24.04 8.26 2.79
C ARG A 538 23.31 8.35 1.45
N GLY A 539 23.89 9.06 0.49
CA GLY A 539 23.39 9.20 -0.88
C GLY A 539 23.16 7.86 -1.58
N LEU A 540 23.87 6.81 -1.14
CA LEU A 540 23.61 5.41 -1.54
C LEU A 540 22.15 4.98 -1.37
N TYR A 541 21.44 5.51 -0.36
CA TYR A 541 20.06 5.17 -0.06
C TYR A 541 19.06 6.14 -0.69
N THR A 542 19.48 7.17 -1.42
CA THR A 542 18.55 8.09 -2.08
C THR A 542 17.69 7.33 -3.09
N PHE A 543 16.37 7.53 -3.03
CA PHE A 543 15.41 6.90 -3.93
C PHE A 543 15.73 7.24 -5.38
N TRP A 544 15.78 6.20 -6.20
CA TRP A 544 16.17 6.30 -7.61
C TRP A 544 14.97 6.11 -8.53
N CYS A 545 14.56 7.19 -9.22
CA CYS A 545 13.58 7.10 -10.29
C CYS A 545 14.30 7.14 -11.64
N ARG A 546 14.24 6.06 -12.41
CA ARG A 546 14.97 5.91 -13.69
C ARG A 546 14.78 7.11 -14.64
N THR A 547 13.56 7.64 -14.75
CA THR A 547 13.22 8.73 -15.67
C THR A 547 13.40 10.14 -15.10
N PHE A 548 13.46 10.29 -13.78
CA PHE A 548 13.55 11.60 -13.10
C PHE A 548 14.45 11.46 -11.86
N LEU A 549 15.76 11.39 -12.10
CA LEU A 549 16.78 11.30 -11.06
C LEU A 549 16.72 12.49 -10.11
N HIS A 550 17.18 12.31 -8.87
CA HIS A 550 17.31 13.41 -7.93
C HIS A 550 18.12 14.57 -8.53
N PRO A 551 17.60 15.81 -8.58
CA PRO A 551 18.20 16.89 -9.37
C PRO A 551 19.60 17.29 -8.90
N SER A 552 19.84 17.28 -7.59
CA SER A 552 21.20 17.48 -7.04
C SER A 552 22.16 16.38 -7.49
N MET A 553 21.73 15.10 -7.51
CA MET A 553 22.59 14.00 -7.97
C MET A 553 22.87 14.11 -9.47
N LEU A 554 21.85 14.47 -10.26
CA LEU A 554 21.97 14.70 -11.70
C LEU A 554 22.98 15.82 -12.01
N ALA A 555 22.94 16.93 -11.28
CA ALA A 555 23.88 18.04 -11.44
C ALA A 555 25.34 17.64 -11.20
N PHE A 556 25.57 16.59 -10.39
CA PHE A 556 26.87 16.02 -10.08
C PHE A 556 27.18 14.72 -10.86
N ASP A 557 26.60 14.57 -12.05
CA ASP A 557 26.86 13.48 -13.02
C ASP A 557 26.52 12.07 -12.47
N ALA A 558 25.47 11.95 -11.66
CA ALA A 558 24.98 10.64 -11.27
C ALA A 558 24.42 9.86 -12.47
N PRO A 559 24.83 8.59 -12.69
CA PRO A 559 24.47 7.82 -13.88
C PRO A 559 23.03 7.34 -13.78
N THR A 560 22.23 7.46 -14.83
CA THR A 560 20.77 7.21 -14.84
C THR A 560 20.29 5.82 -14.36
N ARG A 561 21.21 4.85 -14.17
CA ARG A 561 20.97 3.42 -13.88
C ARG A 561 20.20 2.69 -14.97
N GLU A 562 20.27 3.17 -16.21
CA GLU A 562 19.71 2.48 -17.37
C GLU A 562 20.62 1.39 -17.92
N GLY A 563 21.91 1.49 -17.62
CA GLY A 563 22.93 0.50 -17.95
C GLY A 563 23.97 0.40 -16.84
N CYS A 564 24.88 -0.57 -16.98
CA CYS A 564 26.06 -0.65 -16.14
C CYS A 564 26.99 0.53 -16.44
N VAL A 565 27.53 1.16 -15.40
CA VAL A 565 28.49 2.26 -15.52
C VAL A 565 29.68 1.95 -14.62
N ALA A 566 30.76 1.43 -15.21
CA ALA A 566 31.99 1.16 -14.46
C ALA A 566 32.84 2.42 -14.28
N GLU A 567 32.80 3.33 -15.25
CA GLU A 567 33.51 4.60 -15.24
C GLU A 567 32.50 5.75 -15.40
N ARG A 568 32.49 6.68 -14.44
CA ARG A 568 31.52 7.78 -14.40
C ARG A 568 32.12 9.01 -15.09
N THR A 569 31.32 9.68 -15.90
CA THR A 569 31.65 11.01 -16.41
C THR A 569 31.76 12.00 -15.26
N ARG A 570 32.75 12.89 -15.30
CA ARG A 570 32.93 13.96 -14.32
C ARG A 570 33.04 15.31 -15.03
N SER A 571 32.05 16.15 -14.82
CA SER A 571 32.01 17.53 -15.27
C SER A 571 32.22 18.48 -14.07
N ASN A 572 32.81 19.64 -14.36
CA ASN A 572 32.95 20.77 -13.44
C ASN A 572 32.21 21.96 -14.08
N ILE A 573 30.95 22.16 -13.71
CA ILE A 573 30.08 23.15 -14.33
C ILE A 573 29.55 24.17 -13.30
N PRO A 574 29.32 25.44 -13.66
CA PRO A 574 28.86 26.46 -12.72
C PRO A 574 27.57 26.11 -11.97
N GLN A 575 26.67 25.34 -12.58
CA GLN A 575 25.43 24.89 -11.94
C GLN A 575 25.68 24.09 -10.66
N GLN A 576 26.78 23.35 -10.56
CA GLN A 576 27.12 22.56 -9.37
C GLN A 576 27.37 23.47 -8.15
N ALA A 577 28.08 24.59 -8.34
CA ALA A 577 28.26 25.57 -7.28
C ALA A 577 26.92 26.17 -6.83
N LEU A 578 26.00 26.44 -7.77
CA LEU A 578 24.65 26.91 -7.45
C LEU A 578 23.82 25.87 -6.69
N VAL A 579 24.00 24.57 -6.96
CA VAL A 579 23.34 23.51 -6.20
C VAL A 579 23.85 23.47 -4.76
N LEU A 580 25.17 23.50 -4.54
CA LEU A 580 25.77 23.55 -3.20
C LEU A 580 25.34 24.80 -2.42
N LEU A 581 25.10 25.92 -3.12
CA LEU A 581 24.59 27.12 -2.48
C LEU A 581 23.11 26.97 -2.12
N ASN A 582 22.25 26.40 -2.98
CA ASN A 582 20.80 26.61 -2.89
C ASN A 582 19.97 25.38 -2.53
N ASP A 583 20.47 24.15 -2.71
CA ASP A 583 19.70 22.96 -2.32
C ASP A 583 19.57 22.93 -0.78
N PRO A 584 18.35 22.70 -0.24
CA PRO A 584 18.11 22.73 1.20
C PRO A 584 19.04 21.82 2.00
N THR A 585 19.49 20.71 1.42
CA THR A 585 20.45 19.79 2.06
C THR A 585 21.75 20.50 2.43
N TYR A 586 22.31 21.31 1.53
CA TYR A 586 23.59 22.00 1.76
C TYR A 586 23.41 23.26 2.59
N VAL A 587 22.27 23.95 2.46
CA VAL A 587 21.92 25.10 3.31
C VAL A 587 21.81 24.67 4.78
N GLU A 588 21.08 23.59 5.04
CA GLU A 588 20.95 23.03 6.39
C GLU A 588 22.30 22.48 6.89
N ALA A 589 23.07 21.79 6.04
CA ALA A 589 24.40 21.32 6.43
C ALA A 589 25.34 22.48 6.80
N ALA A 590 25.30 23.60 6.08
CA ALA A 590 26.07 24.80 6.40
C ALA A 590 25.63 25.41 7.75
N ARG A 591 24.32 25.49 8.00
CA ARG A 591 23.77 25.96 9.28
C ARG A 591 24.21 25.09 10.46
N VAL A 592 24.06 23.78 10.36
CA VAL A 592 24.46 22.85 11.44
C VAL A 592 25.97 22.84 11.61
N PHE A 593 26.73 22.98 10.52
CA PHE A 593 28.18 23.15 10.61
C PHE A 593 28.56 24.43 11.35
N ALA A 594 27.85 25.55 11.11
CA ALA A 594 28.05 26.79 11.84
C ALA A 594 27.77 26.68 13.35
N GLU A 595 26.71 25.97 13.75
CA GLU A 595 26.44 25.69 15.16
C GLU A 595 27.62 24.93 15.80
N ARG A 596 28.18 23.95 15.09
CA ARG A 596 29.36 23.23 15.57
C ARG A 596 30.61 24.09 15.64
N ILE A 597 30.82 24.98 14.66
CA ILE A 597 31.93 25.93 14.68
C ILE A 597 31.83 26.82 15.91
N LEU A 598 30.64 27.35 16.21
CA LEU A 598 30.41 28.19 17.39
C LEU A 598 30.59 27.44 18.71
N GLN A 599 30.29 26.14 18.75
CA GLN A 599 30.39 25.32 19.97
C GLN A 599 31.77 24.71 20.21
N GLN A 600 32.52 24.39 19.14
CA GLN A 600 33.74 23.56 19.20
C GLN A 600 34.97 24.29 18.65
N GLY A 601 34.79 25.42 17.96
CA GLY A 601 35.85 26.13 17.26
C GLY A 601 36.69 27.05 18.12
N GLY A 602 36.41 27.18 19.42
CA GLY A 602 37.12 28.08 20.32
C GLY A 602 36.44 29.44 20.51
N ASP A 603 37.15 30.34 21.20
CA ASP A 603 36.58 31.58 21.73
C ASP A 603 36.66 32.73 20.73
N THR A 604 37.65 32.69 19.83
CA THR A 604 37.86 33.72 18.81
C THR A 604 37.39 33.27 17.42
N ASP A 605 37.02 34.23 16.57
CA ASP A 605 36.62 33.92 15.19
C ASP A 605 37.76 33.33 14.35
N ALA A 606 39.01 33.67 14.68
CA ALA A 606 40.19 33.08 14.04
C ALA A 606 40.33 31.58 14.37
N GLU A 607 40.19 31.20 15.64
CA GLU A 607 40.21 29.80 16.07
C GLU A 607 39.04 29.02 15.46
N ARG A 608 37.85 29.62 15.41
CA ARG A 608 36.65 29.04 14.80
C ARG A 608 36.86 28.73 13.33
N LEU A 609 37.48 29.65 12.61
CA LEU A 609 37.81 29.47 11.20
C LEU A 609 38.87 28.39 11.00
N ASP A 610 39.91 28.36 11.84
CA ASP A 610 40.94 27.32 11.81
C ASP A 610 40.33 25.93 12.04
N TRP A 611 39.46 25.80 13.03
CA TRP A 611 38.73 24.57 13.31
C TRP A 611 37.84 24.16 12.13
N ALA A 612 37.11 25.11 11.52
CA ALA A 612 36.26 24.86 10.37
C ALA A 612 37.06 24.33 9.16
N PHE A 613 38.22 24.93 8.88
CA PHE A 613 39.12 24.52 7.80
C PHE A 613 39.72 23.14 8.05
N GLN A 614 40.18 22.86 9.27
CA GLN A 614 40.68 21.54 9.63
C GLN A 614 39.60 20.47 9.48
N ARG A 615 38.36 20.79 9.86
CA ARG A 615 37.22 19.87 9.78
C ARG A 615 36.78 19.60 8.33
N ALA A 616 36.75 20.61 7.48
CA ALA A 616 36.23 20.51 6.11
C ALA A 616 37.31 20.13 5.08
N LEU A 617 38.53 20.63 5.24
CA LEU A 617 39.61 20.57 4.23
C LEU A 617 40.88 19.85 4.73
N ALA A 618 40.95 19.46 6.01
CA ALA A 618 42.13 18.83 6.62
C ALA A 618 43.44 19.63 6.50
N ARG A 619 43.32 20.97 6.43
CA ARG A 619 44.41 21.94 6.45
C ARG A 619 43.97 23.21 7.16
N GLY A 620 44.89 24.12 7.46
CA GLY A 620 44.54 25.48 7.88
C GLY A 620 44.20 26.40 6.70
N PRO A 621 43.52 27.54 6.94
CA PRO A 621 43.35 28.60 5.96
C PRO A 621 44.69 29.28 5.68
N SER A 622 44.93 29.63 4.42
CA SER A 622 45.99 30.57 4.05
C SER A 622 45.68 31.96 4.62
N VAL A 623 46.68 32.85 4.64
CA VAL A 623 46.52 34.23 5.13
C VAL A 623 45.39 34.95 4.37
N ALA A 624 45.37 34.85 3.04
CA ALA A 624 44.33 35.47 2.22
C ALA A 624 42.93 34.89 2.47
N GLU A 625 42.80 33.56 2.59
CA GLU A 625 41.52 32.91 2.93
C GLU A 625 41.01 33.34 4.30
N ARG A 626 41.91 33.43 5.29
CA ARG A 626 41.58 33.89 6.64
C ARG A 626 41.03 35.30 6.62
N ASP A 627 41.73 36.23 5.97
CA ASP A 627 41.34 37.64 5.91
C ASP A 627 39.98 37.83 5.23
N ILE A 628 39.74 37.10 4.13
CA ILE A 628 38.46 37.17 3.38
C ILE A 628 37.31 36.63 4.22
N LEU A 629 37.48 35.47 4.85
CA LEU A 629 36.39 34.81 5.57
C LEU A 629 36.08 35.45 6.93
N LEU A 630 37.08 36.01 7.61
CA LEU A 630 36.85 36.81 8.82
C LEU A 630 36.12 38.12 8.49
N ARG A 631 36.44 38.76 7.36
CA ARG A 631 35.67 39.91 6.89
C ARG A 631 34.22 39.53 6.57
N LEU A 632 34.02 38.40 5.88
CA LEU A 632 32.68 37.88 5.61
C LEU A 632 31.91 37.60 6.91
N ALA A 633 32.56 36.96 7.90
CA ALA A 633 31.94 36.69 9.20
C ALA A 633 31.46 37.98 9.87
N LYS A 634 32.31 39.01 9.88
CA LYS A 634 31.98 40.32 10.42
C LYS A 634 30.82 40.99 9.68
N GLU A 635 30.91 41.11 8.36
CA GLU A 635 29.85 41.73 7.53
C GLU A 635 28.50 41.04 7.71
N ARG A 636 28.49 39.70 7.81
CA ARG A 636 27.27 38.92 8.02
C ARG A 636 26.75 39.04 9.44
N SER A 637 27.63 39.14 10.43
CA SER A 637 27.23 39.42 11.81
C SER A 637 26.53 40.78 11.93
N ASP A 638 27.09 41.81 11.29
CA ASP A 638 26.52 43.16 11.28
C ASP A 638 25.14 43.15 10.58
N TYR A 639 25.01 42.49 9.42
CA TYR A 639 23.74 42.35 8.70
C TYR A 639 22.64 41.62 9.51
N PHE A 640 22.96 40.45 10.09
CA PHE A 640 21.95 39.65 10.81
C PHE A 640 21.60 40.19 12.20
N ALA A 641 22.41 41.11 12.74
CA ALA A 641 22.06 41.87 13.94
C ALA A 641 20.94 42.90 13.65
N GLU A 642 20.90 43.45 12.44
CA GLU A 642 19.88 44.42 12.00
C GLU A 642 18.60 43.74 11.48
N ASP A 643 18.71 42.57 10.84
CA ASP A 643 17.59 41.84 10.25
C ASP A 643 17.27 40.55 11.01
N THR A 644 16.43 40.69 12.04
CA THR A 644 16.01 39.58 12.92
C THR A 644 15.18 38.51 12.21
N GLU A 645 14.46 38.86 11.14
CA GLU A 645 13.68 37.89 10.36
C GLU A 645 14.60 37.02 9.51
N ALA A 646 15.52 37.64 8.75
CA ALA A 646 16.51 36.91 7.96
C ALA A 646 17.43 36.05 8.85
N SER A 647 17.81 36.57 10.02
CA SER A 647 18.57 35.85 11.04
C SER A 647 17.86 34.57 11.48
N ARG A 648 16.58 34.68 11.87
CA ARG A 648 15.78 33.52 12.27
C ARG A 648 15.61 32.52 11.13
N ALA A 649 15.33 33.00 9.91
CA ALA A 649 15.16 32.14 8.75
C ALA A 649 16.43 31.32 8.44
N ALA A 650 17.61 31.95 8.48
CA ALA A 650 18.89 31.28 8.27
C ALA A 650 19.24 30.32 9.41
N ALA A 651 19.02 30.72 10.66
CA ALA A 651 19.31 29.92 11.86
C ALA A 651 18.36 28.74 12.07
N THR A 652 17.27 28.65 11.31
CA THR A 652 16.28 27.56 11.39
C THR A 652 16.07 26.82 10.06
N ALA A 653 16.96 27.02 9.07
CA ALA A 653 16.87 26.35 7.78
C ALA A 653 17.05 24.81 7.90
N GLY A 654 16.09 24.06 7.35
CA GLY A 654 16.06 22.59 7.37
C GLY A 654 15.19 22.00 8.49
N GLU A 655 15.20 20.68 8.64
CA GLU A 655 14.43 19.96 9.67
C GLU A 655 15.19 19.77 10.99
N TRP A 656 16.52 19.84 10.97
CA TRP A 656 17.36 19.57 12.13
C TRP A 656 17.11 20.67 13.18
N PRO A 657 16.81 20.32 14.44
CA PRO A 657 16.51 21.31 15.46
C PRO A 657 17.63 22.35 15.62
N ALA A 658 17.26 23.63 15.71
CA ALA A 658 18.21 24.69 16.01
C ALA A 658 18.75 24.55 17.43
N ALA A 659 20.03 24.85 17.64
CA ALA A 659 20.64 24.81 18.96
C ALA A 659 20.13 26.00 19.82
N PRO A 660 19.33 25.76 20.88
CA PRO A 660 18.66 26.85 21.61
C PRO A 660 19.62 27.73 22.43
N ALA A 661 20.82 27.24 22.71
CA ALA A 661 21.85 27.97 23.45
C ALA A 661 22.60 29.00 22.59
N LEU A 662 22.47 28.95 21.27
CA LEU A 662 23.15 29.85 20.34
C LEU A 662 22.21 30.97 19.89
N LYS A 663 22.76 32.18 19.74
CA LYS A 663 22.00 33.30 19.22
C LYS A 663 21.75 33.14 17.72
N PRO A 664 20.52 33.31 17.21
CA PRO A 664 20.20 33.15 15.79
C PRO A 664 21.10 33.95 14.85
N GLU A 665 21.44 35.20 15.22
CA GLU A 665 22.26 36.09 14.40
C GLU A 665 23.70 35.58 14.24
N GLN A 666 24.25 34.94 15.29
CA GLN A 666 25.58 34.34 15.24
C GLN A 666 25.58 33.08 14.37
N VAL A 667 24.54 32.24 14.50
CA VAL A 667 24.37 31.04 13.68
C VAL A 667 24.22 31.43 12.21
N ALA A 668 23.40 32.44 11.90
CA ALA A 668 23.19 32.92 10.54
C ALA A 668 24.47 33.49 9.89
N ALA A 669 25.26 34.26 10.66
CA ALA A 669 26.54 34.79 10.20
C ALA A 669 27.54 33.67 9.88
N TRP A 670 27.74 32.74 10.81
CA TRP A 670 28.65 31.62 10.60
C TRP A 670 28.12 30.59 9.59
N ALA A 671 26.80 30.50 9.38
CA ALA A 671 26.21 29.69 8.31
C ALA A 671 26.62 30.23 6.93
N SER A 672 26.79 31.54 6.78
CA SER A 672 27.30 32.15 5.56
C SER A 672 28.77 31.77 5.31
N VAL A 673 29.61 31.77 6.35
CA VAL A 673 31.01 31.32 6.27
C VAL A 673 31.09 29.84 5.95
N ALA A 674 30.34 29.01 6.68
CA ALA A 674 30.25 27.57 6.48
C ALA A 674 29.77 27.22 5.06
N ARG A 675 28.78 27.96 4.53
CA ARG A 675 28.27 27.78 3.16
C ARG A 675 29.35 28.08 2.12
N THR A 676 30.18 29.12 2.34
CA THR A 676 31.35 29.40 1.47
C THR A 676 32.36 28.27 1.52
N ILE A 677 32.71 27.77 2.72
CA ILE A 677 33.65 26.66 2.88
C ILE A 677 33.13 25.39 2.20
N LEU A 678 31.85 25.04 2.41
CA LEU A 678 31.23 23.87 1.77
C LEU A 678 31.10 24.00 0.24
N ASN A 679 31.16 25.24 -0.29
CA ASN A 679 31.12 25.51 -1.72
C ASN A 679 32.50 25.48 -2.41
N LEU A 680 33.59 25.42 -1.64
CA LEU A 680 34.94 25.33 -2.21
C LEU A 680 35.08 24.05 -3.03
N TYR A 681 35.83 24.15 -4.14
CA TYR A 681 36.16 22.99 -4.97
C TYR A 681 36.88 21.90 -4.16
N GLU A 682 37.71 22.30 -3.19
CA GLU A 682 38.40 21.39 -2.26
C GLU A 682 37.43 20.57 -1.39
N THR A 683 36.29 21.12 -0.99
CA THR A 683 35.30 20.39 -0.18
C THR A 683 34.56 19.33 -0.99
N THR A 684 34.52 19.47 -2.31
CA THR A 684 33.80 18.54 -3.20
C THR A 684 34.73 17.71 -4.07
N SER A 685 36.04 17.80 -3.83
CA SER A 685 37.06 17.11 -4.59
C SER A 685 38.04 16.42 -3.67
N ARG A 686 38.72 15.43 -4.22
CA ARG A 686 39.90 14.89 -3.57
C ARG A 686 41.14 15.71 -3.94
N PHE A 687 41.94 16.00 -2.92
CA PHE A 687 43.17 16.78 -2.99
C PHE A 687 44.36 16.05 -2.39
#